data_AF-A0A1R0WAW2-F1
#
_entry.id   AF-A0A1R0WAW2-F1
#
_cell.length_a   1.000
_cell.length_b   1.000
_cell.length_c   1.000
_cell.angle_alpha   90.00
_cell.angle_beta   90.00
_cell.angle_gamma   90.00
#
_symmetry.space_group_name_H-M   'P 1'
#
loop_
_entity.id
_entity.type
_entity.pdbx_description
1 polymer ?
#
loop_
_entity_poly.entity_id
_entity_poly.type
_entity_poly.pdbx_seq_one_letter_code
_entity_poly.pdbx_strand_id
1 'polypeptide(L)'
;MKMYTTGLQGAKLFKVRLSRLMAAVMAATAVLGLSPTSSPGGGVSHAMASSSAEVELAADYAIPDGKLIRTEQFNNTNYTPLPVHVVDELKGIRTKVVRDFVKINWYYNKDANNPDYLAYSINDPDNLATNPDLKHGRKETYDFMGQFSESLMLTLGYSYGGASNPGKNRLIAGESEMNWSEFDAAMKTIIMTLKQKNPKLEYIEVGNEPNLEPAFYGHELNVMEHTDDKPGYMRMYQGMSEAVLWVNEQLGLDDTFQEGQGKRIKVGGPVLSGYDFAKQKEFVDIAYREGYHVDFVSWHRYRTQTSENETQELEMKRYLRQYYPEAITVVSEYGWKGGGGLSDSTNNIALAKQAAFMTDSAYYYEKGGTDIPMNWVAVHTLNAYFKNQFDVDYALSSGNTEAYQSFDSGYEGPVRYMNLRGWRESATTGEMTIKELRLYDRDGNPVTIPNAAGDPSVASVIDNDPSTFFRQADYWSWLKLDLGALNEVARIDILWGNPDINKFQLVGTPDKLRYYELLGHTYMTPYFNTMRMFARLGDDKVHTEGGHIGNTGVRLLATRNSDSKVSMLVWNHQLDGTVSQDVSIAVRNLPAGFEGKAIRYRKYIVDATSSNYAYNKQDELELAEQGSMNVTGNEVLTQTLSPNAVMLIELEAVDSSISNIVSAGKEVKLAEGSLKNLQALVDGDSISAAAAESSDYPQSVVIDLGKEYHLSGAEVEWTDSSSRGFQYTIQTSRDGQFYSTAAEVEYELGRSLNGFENNPRARYVKLNVTGSTASGALSINGINVYADALYKNSFETAEEQAEVEEWNKKGNSKKQARWLTVTDSVYGDTYVMSEGASVSETPVVAIFTDAQMKDTRDLGMEARLKLAASLEGSSAEMGLLVRTANGGKHYFFYLEHSTSGTRVVLNRHHSNGNNEEELGSAELPESFDPMEWHTLKLEAVGDRLTGYVDGSKLIEYTDTTDQKLASGKAGLRSNLASVQFDEIKVYPIMPLLGDIQVNGQSIEGFSPYISRYSLKLPVAQSDTATVTASVYDGAHARVHPSEEASVPLGV
;
A
#
# COMPACT_ATOMS: atom_id res chain seq x y z
N MET A 1 4.88 -4.58 -70.18
CA MET A 1 4.95 -3.40 -71.09
C MET A 1 5.60 -2.27 -70.29
N LYS A 2 6.93 -2.20 -70.20
CA LYS A 2 7.83 -1.17 -70.80
C LYS A 2 7.25 0.26 -70.67
N MET A 3 7.86 1.24 -69.97
CA MET A 3 9.27 1.68 -70.01
C MET A 3 9.73 2.39 -68.70
N TYR A 4 10.87 1.99 -68.10
CA TYR A 4 12.26 2.56 -68.15
C TYR A 4 12.49 3.80 -67.23
N THR A 5 13.11 3.67 -66.03
CA THR A 5 14.58 3.76 -65.67
C THR A 5 15.17 5.18 -65.76
N THR A 6 16.06 5.72 -64.91
CA THR A 6 17.31 5.27 -64.23
C THR A 6 17.78 6.47 -63.37
N GLY A 7 18.37 6.38 -62.16
CA GLY A 7 19.74 5.93 -61.83
C GLY A 7 20.60 7.14 -61.39
N LEU A 8 20.96 7.33 -60.10
CA LEU A 8 22.13 6.80 -59.34
C LEU A 8 23.49 7.48 -59.62
N GLN A 9 24.10 8.08 -58.57
CA GLN A 9 25.52 7.97 -58.12
C GLN A 9 26.28 9.28 -57.75
N GLY A 10 27.03 9.19 -56.64
CA GLY A 10 28.32 9.90 -56.39
C GLY A 10 28.30 10.91 -55.23
N ALA A 11 28.55 10.57 -53.95
CA ALA A 11 29.81 10.19 -53.27
C ALA A 11 30.63 11.35 -52.65
N LYS A 12 30.75 11.31 -51.31
CA LYS A 12 31.87 11.66 -50.40
C LYS A 12 32.60 13.02 -50.55
N LEU A 13 32.67 13.82 -49.47
CA LEU A 13 33.86 13.98 -48.59
C LEU A 13 33.79 15.23 -47.66
N PHE A 14 34.44 15.07 -46.49
CA PHE A 14 35.04 16.05 -45.55
C PHE A 14 34.27 16.63 -44.35
N LYS A 15 34.75 16.21 -43.16
CA LYS A 15 34.67 16.82 -41.82
C LYS A 15 35.23 18.26 -41.81
N VAL A 16 34.72 19.11 -40.91
CA VAL A 16 35.46 19.77 -39.77
C VAL A 16 34.65 20.97 -39.24
N ARG A 17 34.58 21.05 -37.91
CA ARG A 17 34.05 22.15 -37.08
C ARG A 17 34.64 23.51 -37.46
N LEU A 18 33.87 24.59 -37.41
CA LEU A 18 34.13 25.78 -36.57
C LEU A 18 33.10 26.91 -36.80
N SER A 19 32.43 27.28 -35.72
CA SER A 19 32.24 28.66 -35.23
C SER A 19 31.87 29.83 -36.16
N ARG A 20 30.82 30.54 -35.71
CA ARG A 20 30.62 32.01 -35.70
C ARG A 20 30.41 32.71 -37.05
N LEU A 21 29.21 33.27 -37.23
CA LEU A 21 29.01 34.73 -37.31
C LEU A 21 27.51 35.08 -37.31
N MET A 22 27.02 35.68 -36.23
CA MET A 22 26.51 37.05 -36.29
C MET A 22 26.45 37.61 -34.88
N ALA A 23 27.31 38.58 -34.65
CA ALA A 23 27.35 39.43 -33.48
C ALA A 23 26.81 40.81 -33.87
N ALA A 24 26.54 41.61 -32.84
CA ALA A 24 26.38 43.07 -32.79
C ALA A 24 24.92 43.55 -32.65
N VAL A 25 24.56 44.43 -31.72
CA VAL A 25 25.34 45.23 -30.75
C VAL A 25 24.32 45.79 -29.75
N MET A 26 24.60 45.72 -28.45
CA MET A 26 24.67 46.90 -27.57
C MET A 26 25.43 46.55 -26.29
N ALA A 27 26.69 46.98 -26.32
CA ALA A 27 27.66 47.21 -25.25
C ALA A 27 27.12 48.25 -24.25
N ALA A 28 27.66 48.46 -23.05
CA ALA A 28 28.65 47.83 -22.16
C ALA A 28 28.53 48.65 -20.85
N THR A 29 28.89 48.19 -19.66
CA THR A 29 30.23 48.08 -19.03
C THR A 29 29.94 48.23 -17.52
N ALA A 30 30.62 47.67 -16.52
CA ALA A 30 31.71 46.72 -16.42
C ALA A 30 32.08 46.60 -14.90
N VAL A 31 32.63 45.44 -14.48
CA VAL A 31 33.87 45.29 -13.67
C VAL A 31 33.79 45.67 -12.16
N LEU A 32 34.27 44.92 -11.14
CA LEU A 32 35.14 43.75 -10.93
C LEU A 32 35.00 43.28 -9.46
N GLY A 33 35.32 42.01 -9.12
CA GLY A 33 35.80 41.68 -7.77
C GLY A 33 35.61 40.25 -7.24
N LEU A 34 36.53 39.35 -7.62
CA LEU A 34 37.10 38.18 -6.91
C LEU A 34 36.39 37.52 -5.68
N SER A 35 36.21 36.20 -5.84
CA SER A 35 35.95 35.01 -4.97
C SER A 35 36.33 35.01 -3.46
N PRO A 36 36.09 33.92 -2.67
CA PRO A 36 34.85 33.16 -2.40
C PRO A 36 34.66 32.83 -0.89
N THR A 37 33.46 32.87 -0.30
CA THR A 37 33.19 32.24 1.02
C THR A 37 31.72 31.81 1.19
N SER A 38 31.53 30.49 1.28
CA SER A 38 30.50 29.70 1.99
C SER A 38 29.29 30.39 2.66
N SER A 39 28.07 30.09 2.18
CA SER A 39 26.98 29.42 2.94
C SER A 39 25.70 29.27 2.10
N PRO A 40 24.91 28.19 2.27
CA PRO A 40 23.70 27.93 1.50
C PRO A 40 22.51 28.68 2.12
N GLY A 41 21.96 29.65 1.38
CA GLY A 41 20.66 30.26 1.67
C GLY A 41 19.71 29.93 0.52
N GLY A 42 18.83 28.95 0.72
CA GLY A 42 17.73 28.64 -0.18
C GLY A 42 16.66 29.73 -0.07
N GLY A 43 16.68 30.68 -1.01
CA GLY A 43 15.55 31.57 -1.24
C GLY A 43 14.61 30.95 -2.25
N VAL A 44 13.52 30.34 -1.78
CA VAL A 44 12.41 29.90 -2.64
C VAL A 44 11.65 31.14 -3.09
N SER A 45 11.83 31.54 -4.35
CA SER A 45 10.99 32.56 -4.97
C SER A 45 9.57 31.99 -5.12
N HIS A 46 8.64 32.42 -4.28
CA HIS A 46 7.21 32.21 -4.50
C HIS A 46 6.79 33.05 -5.69
N ALA A 47 6.74 32.43 -6.87
CA ALA A 47 6.01 32.99 -8.00
C ALA A 47 4.52 32.94 -7.64
N MET A 48 3.88 34.10 -7.50
CA MET A 48 2.43 34.18 -7.35
C MET A 48 1.76 33.53 -8.57
N ALA A 49 1.21 32.33 -8.37
CA ALA A 49 0.32 31.69 -9.33
C ALA A 49 -1.01 32.45 -9.37
N SER A 50 -1.54 32.70 -10.57
CA SER A 50 -2.90 33.21 -10.74
C SER A 50 -3.90 32.16 -10.24
N SER A 51 -4.75 32.51 -9.28
CA SER A 51 -5.74 31.60 -8.70
C SER A 51 -6.71 31.07 -9.76
N SER A 52 -6.70 29.76 -10.00
CA SER A 52 -7.88 29.08 -10.54
C SER A 52 -9.00 29.12 -9.49
N ALA A 53 -10.26 29.11 -9.91
CA ALA A 53 -11.36 28.96 -8.98
C ALA A 53 -11.24 27.62 -8.23
N GLU A 54 -11.46 27.64 -6.92
CA GLU A 54 -11.45 26.45 -6.08
C GLU A 54 -12.48 25.42 -6.58
N VAL A 55 -12.08 24.14 -6.60
CA VAL A 55 -12.96 23.03 -7.00
C VAL A 55 -13.61 22.45 -5.76
N GLU A 56 -14.91 22.68 -5.61
CA GLU A 56 -15.70 22.10 -4.53
C GLU A 56 -16.11 20.66 -4.87
N LEU A 57 -15.86 19.75 -3.92
CA LEU A 57 -16.18 18.33 -3.96
C LEU A 57 -16.94 17.94 -2.69
N ALA A 58 -17.69 16.85 -2.72
CA ALA A 58 -18.27 16.27 -1.51
C ALA A 58 -18.27 14.74 -1.54
N ALA A 59 -18.18 14.13 -0.35
CA ALA A 59 -18.42 12.71 -0.11
C ALA A 59 -19.49 12.57 0.98
N ASP A 60 -20.61 11.90 0.67
CA ASP A 60 -21.73 11.73 1.60
C ASP A 60 -21.89 10.27 2.03
N TYR A 61 -21.36 9.96 3.21
CA TYR A 61 -21.27 8.60 3.77
C TYR A 61 -22.61 8.00 4.21
N ALA A 62 -23.71 8.76 4.14
CA ALA A 62 -25.07 8.25 4.31
C ALA A 62 -25.63 7.60 3.03
N ILE A 63 -25.04 7.85 1.87
CA ILE A 63 -25.57 7.40 0.58
C ILE A 63 -24.61 6.36 -0.03
N PRO A 64 -24.92 5.05 0.07
CA PRO A 64 -24.10 4.01 -0.54
C PRO A 64 -24.22 4.05 -2.07
N ASP A 65 -23.09 3.84 -2.77
CA ASP A 65 -22.99 3.81 -4.24
C ASP A 65 -22.52 2.44 -4.78
N GLY A 66 -22.80 1.36 -4.05
CA GLY A 66 -22.49 -0.01 -4.45
C GLY A 66 -21.06 -0.45 -4.10
N LYS A 67 -20.61 -1.56 -4.69
CA LYS A 67 -19.29 -2.15 -4.42
C LYS A 67 -18.23 -1.55 -5.34
N LEU A 68 -17.03 -1.33 -4.79
CA LEU A 68 -15.89 -0.87 -5.58
C LEU A 68 -15.37 -2.01 -6.48
N ILE A 69 -15.22 -1.72 -7.77
CA ILE A 69 -14.47 -2.59 -8.69
C ILE A 69 -12.98 -2.36 -8.45
N ARG A 70 -12.29 -3.42 -8.01
CA ARG A 70 -10.88 -3.41 -7.62
C ARG A 70 -9.96 -3.54 -8.84
N THR A 71 -9.85 -2.45 -9.61
CA THR A 71 -9.09 -2.43 -10.88
C THR A 71 -7.60 -2.74 -10.72
N GLU A 72 -7.02 -2.50 -9.56
CA GLU A 72 -5.63 -2.81 -9.21
C GLU A 72 -5.34 -4.32 -9.20
N GLN A 73 -6.37 -5.16 -9.08
CA GLN A 73 -6.24 -6.61 -8.95
C GLN A 73 -6.06 -7.34 -10.29
N PHE A 74 -6.15 -6.65 -11.43
CA PHE A 74 -6.13 -7.26 -12.75
C PHE A 74 -4.91 -6.80 -13.55
N ASN A 75 -3.92 -7.67 -13.68
CA ASN A 75 -2.59 -7.28 -14.10
C ASN A 75 -2.13 -8.04 -15.34
N ASN A 76 -1.21 -7.45 -16.09
CA ASN A 76 -0.73 -8.03 -17.34
C ASN A 76 0.80 -8.09 -17.34
N THR A 77 1.35 -9.21 -17.80
CA THR A 77 2.79 -9.51 -17.72
C THR A 77 3.32 -10.02 -19.06
N ASN A 78 4.59 -9.78 -19.35
CA ASN A 78 5.28 -10.30 -20.54
C ASN A 78 6.31 -11.39 -20.18
N TYR A 79 6.05 -12.15 -19.11
CA TYR A 79 6.95 -13.14 -18.52
C TYR A 79 8.37 -12.63 -18.24
N THR A 80 8.64 -12.37 -16.97
CA THR A 80 9.99 -12.14 -16.47
C THR A 80 10.04 -12.58 -15.01
N PRO A 81 11.12 -13.23 -14.56
CA PRO A 81 11.34 -13.42 -13.13
C PRO A 81 11.37 -12.05 -12.44
N LEU A 82 10.40 -11.79 -11.57
CA LEU A 82 10.39 -10.57 -10.77
C LEU A 82 11.11 -10.79 -9.44
N PRO A 83 11.82 -9.77 -8.93
CA PRO A 83 12.37 -9.79 -7.59
C PRO A 83 11.29 -10.07 -6.52
N VAL A 84 11.68 -10.70 -5.41
CA VAL A 84 10.78 -11.03 -4.30
C VAL A 84 10.02 -9.80 -3.78
N HIS A 85 10.69 -8.65 -3.63
CA HIS A 85 10.04 -7.43 -3.15
C HIS A 85 8.87 -7.00 -4.08
N VAL A 86 9.03 -7.12 -5.40
CA VAL A 86 7.96 -6.85 -6.37
C VAL A 86 6.82 -7.87 -6.26
N VAL A 87 7.16 -9.15 -6.06
CA VAL A 87 6.17 -10.22 -5.88
C VAL A 87 5.34 -9.98 -4.63
N ASP A 88 5.96 -9.52 -3.54
CA ASP A 88 5.27 -9.25 -2.29
C ASP A 88 4.32 -8.06 -2.42
N GLU A 89 4.72 -7.00 -3.13
CA GLU A 89 3.83 -5.89 -3.48
C GLU A 89 2.62 -6.32 -4.33
N LEU A 90 2.82 -7.20 -5.31
CA LEU A 90 1.73 -7.74 -6.13
C LEU A 90 0.73 -8.58 -5.31
N LYS A 91 1.19 -9.22 -4.22
CA LYS A 91 0.31 -9.87 -3.23
C LYS A 91 -0.43 -8.83 -2.40
N GLY A 92 0.23 -7.73 -2.01
CA GLY A 92 -0.35 -6.65 -1.20
C GLY A 92 -1.50 -5.93 -1.86
N ILE A 93 -1.45 -5.78 -3.18
CA ILE A 93 -2.58 -5.28 -3.98
C ILE A 93 -3.61 -6.37 -4.31
N ARG A 94 -3.47 -7.59 -3.76
CA ARG A 94 -4.40 -8.71 -3.88
C ARG A 94 -4.70 -9.07 -5.35
N THR A 95 -3.65 -9.26 -6.15
CA THR A 95 -3.80 -9.57 -7.58
C THR A 95 -4.69 -10.81 -7.77
N LYS A 96 -5.80 -10.64 -8.50
CA LYS A 96 -6.75 -11.71 -8.82
C LYS A 96 -6.41 -12.42 -10.10
N VAL A 97 -6.32 -11.68 -11.20
CA VAL A 97 -6.06 -12.26 -12.52
C VAL A 97 -4.79 -11.67 -13.09
N VAL A 98 -3.91 -12.56 -13.57
CA VAL A 98 -2.77 -12.17 -14.38
C VAL A 98 -2.92 -12.72 -15.80
N ARG A 99 -2.73 -11.85 -16.80
CA ARG A 99 -2.79 -12.22 -18.22
C ARG A 99 -1.39 -12.42 -18.81
N ASP A 100 -1.22 -13.51 -19.54
CA ASP A 100 0.01 -13.87 -20.28
C ASP A 100 -0.30 -14.21 -21.75
N PHE A 101 0.66 -13.92 -22.63
CA PHE A 101 0.53 -14.17 -24.07
C PHE A 101 1.26 -15.45 -24.47
N VAL A 102 0.54 -16.37 -25.11
CA VAL A 102 1.05 -17.68 -25.49
C VAL A 102 0.84 -17.92 -26.97
N LYS A 103 1.89 -18.33 -27.69
CA LYS A 103 1.75 -18.72 -29.09
C LYS A 103 1.51 -20.21 -29.22
N ILE A 104 0.54 -20.57 -30.05
CA ILE A 104 0.18 -21.97 -30.35
C ILE A 104 1.38 -22.74 -30.92
N ASN A 105 2.20 -22.09 -31.75
CA ASN A 105 3.35 -22.72 -32.39
C ASN A 105 4.49 -23.11 -31.42
N TRP A 106 4.47 -22.67 -30.17
CA TRP A 106 5.45 -23.10 -29.16
C TRP A 106 5.28 -24.58 -28.77
N TYR A 107 4.07 -25.13 -28.94
CA TYR A 107 3.74 -26.53 -28.64
C TYR A 107 4.07 -27.51 -29.77
N TYR A 108 4.81 -27.03 -30.77
CA TYR A 108 5.26 -27.81 -31.90
C TYR A 108 6.77 -27.79 -31.99
N ASN A 109 7.35 -28.96 -32.25
CA ASN A 109 8.74 -29.07 -32.65
C ASN A 109 8.96 -28.45 -34.04
N LYS A 110 10.02 -27.65 -34.14
CA LYS A 110 10.44 -27.02 -35.39
C LYS A 110 11.12 -28.05 -36.31
N ASP A 111 11.00 -27.83 -37.62
CA ASP A 111 11.71 -28.61 -38.62
C ASP A 111 13.23 -28.38 -38.51
N ALA A 112 13.97 -29.48 -38.39
CA ALA A 112 15.43 -29.47 -38.22
C ALA A 112 16.18 -28.87 -39.42
N ASN A 113 15.57 -28.89 -40.62
CA ASN A 113 16.12 -28.35 -41.86
C ASN A 113 15.60 -26.94 -42.16
N ASN A 114 14.49 -26.52 -41.54
CA ASN A 114 13.98 -25.16 -41.66
C ASN A 114 13.20 -24.73 -40.39
N PRO A 115 13.82 -23.96 -39.48
CA PRO A 115 13.22 -23.59 -38.20
C PRO A 115 12.03 -22.63 -38.30
N ASP A 116 11.71 -22.14 -39.51
CA ASP A 116 10.49 -21.37 -39.79
C ASP A 116 9.26 -22.27 -39.98
N TYR A 117 9.41 -23.58 -40.12
CA TYR A 117 8.32 -24.54 -40.29
C TYR A 117 8.16 -25.47 -39.08
N LEU A 118 6.92 -25.88 -38.82
CA LEU A 118 6.58 -26.88 -37.81
C LEU A 118 6.61 -28.27 -38.46
N ALA A 119 7.40 -29.20 -37.91
CA ALA A 119 7.73 -30.47 -38.58
C ALA A 119 6.72 -31.60 -38.35
N TYR A 120 5.90 -31.51 -37.31
CA TYR A 120 5.13 -32.65 -36.82
C TYR A 120 3.69 -32.24 -36.49
N SER A 121 2.76 -33.19 -36.57
CA SER A 121 1.42 -33.04 -35.97
C SER A 121 1.54 -32.93 -34.45
N ILE A 122 0.58 -32.29 -33.79
CA ILE A 122 0.55 -32.14 -32.34
C ILE A 122 0.60 -33.50 -31.63
N ASN A 123 0.02 -34.54 -32.25
CA ASN A 123 -0.06 -35.89 -31.72
C ASN A 123 1.11 -36.80 -32.14
N ASP A 124 2.11 -36.26 -32.84
CA ASP A 124 3.30 -37.01 -33.20
C ASP A 124 4.05 -37.45 -31.92
N PRO A 125 4.45 -38.73 -31.80
CA PRO A 125 5.16 -39.24 -30.63
C PRO A 125 6.44 -38.45 -30.30
N ASP A 126 7.19 -37.98 -31.30
CA ASP A 126 8.41 -37.21 -31.07
C ASP A 126 8.08 -35.82 -30.53
N ASN A 127 7.01 -35.18 -31.03
CA ASN A 127 6.53 -33.91 -30.50
C ASN A 127 6.11 -34.05 -29.03
N LEU A 128 5.29 -35.06 -28.70
CA LEU A 128 4.83 -35.34 -27.34
C LEU A 128 5.99 -35.68 -26.38
N ALA A 129 7.04 -36.36 -26.87
CA ALA A 129 8.17 -36.78 -26.04
C ALA A 129 9.21 -35.67 -25.79
N THR A 130 9.39 -34.75 -26.74
CA THR A 130 10.55 -33.83 -26.74
C THR A 130 10.19 -32.35 -26.69
N ASN A 131 8.96 -31.94 -27.04
CA ASN A 131 8.57 -30.54 -26.96
C ASN A 131 8.44 -30.09 -25.49
N PRO A 132 9.17 -29.06 -25.05
CA PRO A 132 9.19 -28.64 -23.65
C PRO A 132 7.87 -28.02 -23.18
N ASP A 133 7.19 -27.24 -24.04
CA ASP A 133 5.94 -26.59 -23.70
C ASP A 133 4.79 -27.61 -23.56
N LEU A 134 4.75 -28.68 -24.37
CA LEU A 134 3.81 -29.79 -24.17
C LEU A 134 4.14 -30.64 -22.95
N LYS A 135 5.42 -30.93 -22.70
CA LYS A 135 5.81 -31.77 -21.58
C LYS A 135 5.53 -31.10 -20.23
N HIS A 136 5.77 -29.80 -20.16
CA HIS A 136 5.75 -29.05 -18.91
C HIS A 136 4.58 -28.07 -18.79
N GLY A 137 3.86 -27.74 -19.86
CA GLY A 137 2.76 -26.78 -19.83
C GLY A 137 3.19 -25.41 -19.31
N ARG A 138 4.47 -25.03 -19.52
CA ARG A 138 5.08 -23.81 -18.96
C ARG A 138 4.93 -23.69 -17.44
N LYS A 139 4.88 -24.81 -16.72
CA LYS A 139 4.60 -24.86 -15.27
C LYS A 139 5.48 -23.93 -14.44
N GLU A 140 6.78 -23.81 -14.72
CA GLU A 140 7.67 -22.90 -13.99
C GLU A 140 7.18 -21.44 -14.05
N THR A 141 6.72 -20.99 -15.22
CA THR A 141 6.15 -19.65 -15.43
C THR A 141 4.88 -19.44 -14.62
N TYR A 142 3.98 -20.41 -14.64
CA TYR A 142 2.66 -20.27 -14.04
C TYR A 142 2.63 -20.61 -12.55
N ASP A 143 3.56 -21.43 -12.04
CA ASP A 143 3.84 -21.55 -10.62
C ASP A 143 4.36 -20.22 -10.08
N PHE A 144 5.28 -19.58 -10.80
CA PHE A 144 5.79 -18.26 -10.43
C PHE A 144 4.66 -17.22 -10.35
N MET A 145 3.85 -17.10 -11.41
CA MET A 145 2.70 -16.18 -11.44
C MET A 145 1.65 -16.52 -10.37
N GLY A 146 1.48 -17.81 -10.09
CA GLY A 146 0.58 -18.32 -9.06
C GLY A 146 0.98 -17.94 -7.63
N GLN A 147 2.17 -17.39 -7.38
CA GLN A 147 2.57 -16.91 -6.05
C GLN A 147 1.82 -15.65 -5.62
N PHE A 148 1.35 -14.85 -6.59
CA PHE A 148 0.70 -13.57 -6.33
C PHE A 148 -0.68 -13.43 -6.99
N SER A 149 -1.09 -14.36 -7.86
CA SER A 149 -2.39 -14.35 -8.52
C SER A 149 -3.31 -15.50 -8.08
N GLU A 150 -4.61 -15.25 -8.06
CA GLU A 150 -5.64 -16.28 -7.85
C GLU A 150 -5.88 -17.11 -9.12
N SER A 151 -5.93 -16.45 -10.28
CA SER A 151 -6.26 -17.03 -11.57
C SER A 151 -5.36 -16.53 -12.70
N LEU A 152 -5.21 -17.37 -13.73
CA LEU A 152 -4.47 -17.06 -14.94
C LEU A 152 -5.43 -16.87 -16.12
N MET A 153 -5.15 -15.86 -16.95
CA MET A 153 -5.76 -15.65 -18.25
C MET A 153 -4.71 -15.83 -19.34
N LEU A 154 -4.91 -16.78 -20.24
CA LEU A 154 -3.98 -17.03 -21.34
C LEU A 154 -4.59 -16.61 -22.66
N THR A 155 -3.90 -15.71 -23.33
CA THR A 155 -4.20 -15.35 -24.71
C THR A 155 -3.51 -16.34 -25.63
N LEU A 156 -4.29 -17.15 -26.35
CA LEU A 156 -3.77 -18.13 -27.31
C LEU A 156 -3.70 -17.48 -28.69
N GLY A 157 -2.53 -16.93 -29.00
CA GLY A 157 -2.23 -16.28 -30.27
C GLY A 157 -1.78 -17.26 -31.35
N TYR A 158 -2.22 -17.01 -32.59
CA TYR A 158 -1.68 -17.66 -33.77
C TYR A 158 -0.58 -16.78 -34.38
N SER A 159 0.57 -17.36 -34.75
CA SER A 159 1.68 -16.60 -35.33
C SER A 159 1.53 -16.54 -36.85
N TYR A 160 0.95 -15.46 -37.38
CA TYR A 160 0.78 -15.26 -38.82
C TYR A 160 2.05 -14.67 -39.47
N GLY A 161 2.39 -15.16 -40.67
CA GLY A 161 3.55 -14.73 -41.46
C GLY A 161 3.29 -13.65 -42.51
N GLY A 162 2.03 -13.24 -42.70
CA GLY A 162 1.69 -12.28 -43.75
C GLY A 162 1.61 -12.91 -45.14
N ALA A 163 1.21 -12.09 -46.12
CA ALA A 163 1.43 -12.38 -47.55
C ALA A 163 2.92 -12.47 -47.92
N SER A 164 3.77 -11.86 -47.08
CA SER A 164 5.24 -11.92 -47.16
C SER A 164 5.83 -13.27 -46.75
N ASN A 165 5.11 -14.09 -45.96
CA ASN A 165 5.55 -15.43 -45.58
C ASN A 165 4.36 -16.40 -45.44
N PRO A 166 3.73 -16.79 -46.56
CA PRO A 166 2.51 -17.59 -46.55
C PRO A 166 2.69 -18.99 -45.94
N GLY A 167 3.93 -19.49 -45.86
CA GLY A 167 4.25 -20.76 -45.22
C GLY A 167 4.17 -20.73 -43.69
N LYS A 168 4.30 -19.55 -43.06
CA LYS A 168 4.08 -19.35 -41.61
C LYS A 168 2.60 -19.23 -41.23
N ASN A 169 1.71 -19.19 -42.22
CA ASN A 169 0.25 -19.16 -42.02
C ASN A 169 -0.36 -20.56 -41.94
N ARG A 170 0.47 -21.60 -41.80
CA ARG A 170 0.10 -23.02 -41.76
C ARG A 170 0.58 -23.62 -40.45
N LEU A 171 -0.14 -24.62 -39.95
CA LEU A 171 0.27 -25.32 -38.73
C LEU A 171 1.36 -26.35 -38.99
N ILE A 172 1.43 -26.94 -40.18
CA ILE A 172 2.46 -27.94 -40.50
C ILE A 172 3.15 -27.60 -41.83
N ALA A 173 4.44 -27.93 -41.92
CA ALA A 173 5.24 -27.82 -43.13
C ALA A 173 4.60 -28.58 -44.32
N GLY A 174 4.58 -27.96 -45.49
CA GLY A 174 4.12 -28.62 -46.74
C GLY A 174 2.62 -28.58 -47.01
N GLU A 175 1.80 -28.08 -46.08
CA GLU A 175 0.38 -27.83 -46.33
C GLU A 175 0.19 -26.71 -47.36
N SER A 176 -0.97 -26.64 -48.03
CA SER A 176 -1.27 -25.56 -48.99
C SER A 176 -2.33 -24.57 -48.46
N GLU A 177 -3.17 -25.02 -47.53
CA GLU A 177 -4.27 -24.29 -46.87
C GLU A 177 -4.21 -24.55 -45.35
N MET A 178 -5.02 -23.82 -44.55
CA MET A 178 -5.10 -24.03 -43.11
C MET A 178 -5.67 -25.42 -42.79
N ASN A 179 -4.92 -26.24 -42.06
CA ASN A 179 -5.39 -27.54 -41.60
C ASN A 179 -6.21 -27.42 -40.31
N TRP A 180 -7.53 -27.26 -40.47
CA TRP A 180 -8.46 -27.11 -39.36
C TRP A 180 -8.58 -28.35 -38.47
N SER A 181 -8.43 -29.56 -39.04
CA SER A 181 -8.45 -30.80 -38.25
C SER A 181 -7.26 -30.88 -37.30
N GLU A 182 -6.07 -30.48 -37.77
CA GLU A 182 -4.88 -30.36 -36.93
C GLU A 182 -5.06 -29.24 -35.89
N PHE A 183 -5.61 -28.09 -36.27
CA PHE A 183 -5.91 -27.00 -35.32
C PHE A 183 -6.82 -27.47 -34.19
N ASP A 184 -7.93 -28.15 -34.50
CA ASP A 184 -8.88 -28.62 -33.48
C ASP A 184 -8.23 -29.67 -32.56
N ALA A 185 -7.42 -30.57 -33.11
CA ALA A 185 -6.63 -31.53 -32.32
C ALA A 185 -5.63 -30.80 -31.41
N ALA A 186 -4.98 -29.76 -31.94
CA ALA A 186 -4.00 -28.97 -31.20
C ALA A 186 -4.63 -28.23 -30.03
N MET A 187 -5.78 -27.59 -30.24
CA MET A 187 -6.45 -26.82 -29.18
C MET A 187 -6.86 -27.73 -28.02
N LYS A 188 -7.38 -28.93 -28.30
CA LYS A 188 -7.68 -29.93 -27.26
C LYS A 188 -6.43 -30.34 -26.49
N THR A 189 -5.36 -30.71 -27.18
CA THR A 189 -4.12 -31.17 -26.53
C THR A 189 -3.44 -30.06 -25.74
N ILE A 190 -3.35 -28.85 -26.29
CA ILE A 190 -2.67 -27.70 -25.66
C ILE A 190 -3.45 -27.22 -24.44
N ILE A 191 -4.76 -27.00 -24.55
CA ILE A 191 -5.58 -26.51 -23.43
C ILE A 191 -5.65 -27.56 -22.31
N MET A 192 -5.81 -28.85 -22.66
CA MET A 192 -5.74 -29.96 -21.69
C MET A 192 -4.40 -29.95 -20.93
N THR A 193 -3.29 -29.86 -21.67
CA THR A 193 -1.94 -29.83 -21.10
C THR A 193 -1.78 -28.63 -20.16
N LEU A 194 -2.15 -27.43 -20.63
CA LEU A 194 -2.07 -26.20 -19.84
C LEU A 194 -2.87 -26.31 -18.54
N LYS A 195 -4.11 -26.81 -18.60
CA LYS A 195 -4.97 -26.93 -17.42
C LYS A 195 -4.46 -27.97 -16.42
N GLN A 196 -4.10 -29.16 -16.89
CA GLN A 196 -3.60 -30.24 -16.02
C GLN A 196 -2.30 -29.86 -15.32
N LYS A 197 -1.44 -29.06 -15.96
CA LYS A 197 -0.18 -28.61 -15.35
C LYS A 197 -0.36 -27.37 -14.48
N ASN A 198 -1.40 -26.57 -14.73
CA ASN A 198 -1.62 -25.27 -14.09
C ASN A 198 -3.09 -25.13 -13.66
N PRO A 199 -3.47 -25.65 -12.47
CA PRO A 199 -4.86 -25.63 -12.00
C PRO A 199 -5.47 -24.22 -11.90
N LYS A 200 -4.66 -23.18 -11.70
CA LYS A 200 -5.08 -21.76 -11.66
C LYS A 200 -5.49 -21.17 -13.02
N LEU A 201 -5.29 -21.89 -14.13
CA LEU A 201 -5.81 -21.47 -15.44
C LEU A 201 -7.34 -21.43 -15.41
N GLU A 202 -7.91 -20.23 -15.56
CA GLU A 202 -9.36 -20.01 -15.55
C GLU A 202 -9.87 -19.40 -16.86
N TYR A 203 -9.07 -18.59 -17.58
CA TYR A 203 -9.54 -17.89 -18.78
C TYR A 203 -8.67 -18.20 -20.01
N ILE A 204 -9.33 -18.48 -21.13
CA ILE A 204 -8.73 -18.58 -22.46
C ILE A 204 -9.29 -17.47 -23.34
N GLU A 205 -8.40 -16.61 -23.80
CA GLU A 205 -8.69 -15.52 -24.72
C GLU A 205 -8.24 -15.91 -26.13
N VAL A 206 -9.17 -15.85 -27.09
CA VAL A 206 -8.96 -16.38 -28.45
C VAL A 206 -8.31 -15.33 -29.35
N GLY A 207 -7.03 -15.52 -29.67
CA GLY A 207 -6.26 -14.61 -30.53
C GLY A 207 -5.85 -13.32 -29.81
N ASN A 208 -5.20 -12.40 -30.52
CA ASN A 208 -4.83 -11.09 -29.99
C ASN A 208 -4.86 -10.06 -31.12
N GLU A 209 -5.69 -9.03 -31.00
CA GLU A 209 -5.82 -7.97 -31.99
C GLU A 209 -6.04 -8.48 -33.44
N PRO A 210 -6.95 -9.45 -33.68
CA PRO A 210 -7.11 -10.06 -35.00
C PRO A 210 -7.50 -9.04 -36.08
N ASN A 211 -8.04 -7.88 -35.69
CA ASN A 211 -8.37 -6.80 -36.61
C ASN A 211 -7.15 -6.03 -37.18
N LEU A 212 -5.96 -6.19 -36.60
CA LEU A 212 -4.71 -5.61 -37.13
C LEU A 212 -4.01 -6.53 -38.13
N GLU A 213 -4.43 -7.79 -38.22
CA GLU A 213 -3.81 -8.79 -39.10
C GLU A 213 -4.62 -8.93 -40.42
N PRO A 214 -4.03 -8.61 -41.60
CA PRO A 214 -4.78 -8.51 -42.87
C PRO A 214 -5.53 -9.76 -43.33
N ALA A 215 -5.16 -10.96 -42.87
CA ALA A 215 -5.76 -12.22 -43.33
C ALA A 215 -6.90 -12.75 -42.46
N PHE A 216 -7.25 -12.07 -41.38
CA PHE A 216 -8.45 -12.39 -40.61
C PHE A 216 -9.74 -11.95 -41.31
N TYR A 217 -9.62 -11.06 -42.32
CA TYR A 217 -10.68 -10.63 -43.22
C TYR A 217 -10.48 -11.18 -44.64
N GLY A 218 -10.63 -12.49 -44.78
CA GLY A 218 -10.86 -13.10 -46.09
C GLY A 218 -9.60 -13.48 -46.87
N HIS A 219 -9.57 -14.75 -47.26
CA HIS A 219 -9.30 -15.04 -48.67
C HIS A 219 -10.16 -14.09 -49.51
N GLU A 220 -9.54 -13.44 -50.51
CA GLU A 220 -10.19 -12.42 -51.33
C GLU A 220 -11.62 -12.81 -51.73
N LEU A 221 -12.54 -11.89 -51.43
CA LEU A 221 -13.89 -11.76 -51.99
C LEU A 221 -13.84 -11.72 -53.52
N ASN A 222 -13.59 -12.86 -54.15
CA ASN A 222 -13.59 -12.97 -55.60
C ASN A 222 -14.13 -14.31 -56.09
N VAL A 223 -15.24 -14.79 -55.53
CA VAL A 223 -16.25 -15.49 -56.36
C VAL A 223 -17.65 -15.25 -55.79
N MET A 224 -18.50 -14.66 -56.63
CA MET A 224 -19.94 -14.42 -56.49
C MET A 224 -20.80 -15.70 -56.33
N GLU A 225 -20.41 -16.72 -55.55
CA GLU A 225 -21.21 -17.97 -55.52
C GLU A 225 -21.18 -18.85 -54.25
N HIS A 226 -20.57 -18.43 -53.13
CA HIS A 226 -20.65 -19.19 -51.87
C HIS A 226 -21.17 -18.33 -50.71
N THR A 227 -22.40 -18.58 -50.30
CA THR A 227 -23.15 -17.85 -49.27
C THR A 227 -22.95 -18.35 -47.84
N ASP A 228 -21.99 -19.23 -47.56
CA ASP A 228 -21.94 -19.97 -46.28
C ASP A 228 -20.54 -20.13 -45.63
N ASP A 229 -19.55 -19.27 -45.93
CA ASP A 229 -18.21 -19.43 -45.31
C ASP A 229 -18.02 -18.56 -44.05
N LYS A 230 -17.54 -19.19 -42.97
CA LYS A 230 -17.32 -18.55 -41.65
C LYS A 230 -16.06 -17.66 -41.74
N PRO A 231 -16.06 -16.39 -41.25
CA PRO A 231 -14.84 -15.58 -41.18
C PRO A 231 -13.71 -16.33 -40.45
N GLY A 232 -12.46 -16.19 -40.90
CA GLY A 232 -11.32 -16.97 -40.39
C GLY A 232 -11.15 -16.91 -38.86
N TYR A 233 -11.42 -15.75 -38.26
CA TYR A 233 -11.46 -15.59 -36.80
C TYR A 233 -12.55 -16.48 -36.15
N MET A 234 -13.77 -16.46 -36.69
CA MET A 234 -14.89 -17.23 -36.13
C MET A 234 -14.65 -18.74 -36.20
N ARG A 235 -13.87 -19.22 -37.19
CA ARG A 235 -13.47 -20.62 -37.25
C ARG A 235 -12.43 -20.98 -36.19
N MET A 236 -11.49 -20.08 -35.87
CA MET A 236 -10.58 -20.25 -34.73
C MET A 236 -11.34 -20.24 -33.41
N TYR A 237 -12.27 -19.29 -33.24
CA TYR A 237 -13.12 -19.20 -32.06
C TYR A 237 -13.96 -20.46 -31.86
N GLN A 238 -14.55 -20.99 -32.93
CA GLN A 238 -15.23 -22.28 -32.90
C GLN A 238 -14.32 -23.38 -32.33
N GLY A 239 -13.15 -23.59 -32.93
CA GLY A 239 -12.25 -24.69 -32.50
C GLY A 239 -11.76 -24.55 -31.05
N MET A 240 -11.47 -23.33 -30.59
CA MET A 240 -11.05 -23.09 -29.20
C MET A 240 -12.20 -23.21 -28.20
N SER A 241 -13.38 -22.67 -28.51
CA SER A 241 -14.55 -22.79 -27.63
C SER A 241 -15.01 -24.25 -27.47
N GLU A 242 -15.02 -25.02 -28.55
CA GLU A 242 -15.29 -26.47 -28.51
C GLU A 242 -14.21 -27.23 -27.73
N ALA A 243 -12.94 -26.87 -27.88
CA ALA A 243 -11.85 -27.48 -27.11
C ALA A 243 -11.97 -27.19 -25.61
N VAL A 244 -12.34 -25.96 -25.22
CA VAL A 244 -12.58 -25.59 -23.81
C VAL A 244 -13.71 -26.42 -23.21
N LEU A 245 -14.86 -26.52 -23.89
CA LEU A 245 -15.98 -27.36 -23.44
C LEU A 245 -15.55 -28.82 -23.27
N TRP A 246 -14.82 -29.36 -24.24
CA TRP A 246 -14.31 -30.72 -24.18
C TRP A 246 -13.36 -30.92 -22.99
N VAL A 247 -12.40 -30.02 -22.75
CA VAL A 247 -11.48 -30.12 -21.61
C VAL A 247 -12.22 -30.06 -20.28
N ASN A 248 -13.17 -29.13 -20.13
CA ASN A 248 -13.99 -29.03 -18.92
C ASN A 248 -14.76 -30.34 -18.65
N GLU A 249 -15.35 -30.93 -19.69
CA GLU A 249 -16.04 -32.23 -19.58
C GLU A 249 -15.08 -33.37 -19.22
N GLN A 250 -13.94 -33.49 -19.91
CA GLN A 250 -12.97 -34.56 -19.66
C GLN A 250 -12.38 -34.52 -18.25
N LEU A 251 -12.25 -33.32 -17.68
CA LEU A 251 -11.69 -33.12 -16.34
C LEU A 251 -12.76 -33.00 -15.25
N GLY A 252 -14.06 -32.96 -15.60
CA GLY A 252 -15.15 -32.82 -14.64
C GLY A 252 -15.17 -31.46 -13.92
N LEU A 253 -14.75 -30.39 -14.60
CA LEU A 253 -14.59 -29.06 -14.00
C LEU A 253 -15.92 -28.28 -13.95
N ASP A 254 -16.11 -27.53 -12.87
CA ASP A 254 -17.23 -26.59 -12.67
C ASP A 254 -16.74 -25.24 -12.11
N ASP A 255 -17.65 -24.33 -11.74
CA ASP A 255 -17.28 -23.00 -11.23
C ASP A 255 -16.67 -23.03 -9.80
N THR A 256 -16.68 -24.17 -9.11
CA THR A 256 -16.06 -24.33 -7.79
C THR A 256 -14.58 -24.73 -7.93
N PHE A 257 -13.74 -24.25 -7.01
CA PHE A 257 -12.34 -24.63 -7.04
C PHE A 257 -12.17 -26.06 -6.51
N GLN A 258 -11.68 -26.97 -7.36
CA GLN A 258 -11.33 -28.33 -6.96
C GLN A 258 -9.81 -28.46 -6.78
N GLU A 259 -9.37 -28.92 -5.62
CA GLU A 259 -7.93 -29.07 -5.35
C GLU A 259 -7.23 -29.96 -6.40
N GLY A 260 -6.11 -29.49 -6.95
CA GLY A 260 -5.36 -30.19 -7.99
C GLY A 260 -5.92 -30.07 -9.41
N GLN A 261 -7.16 -29.63 -9.61
CA GLN A 261 -7.79 -29.46 -10.94
C GLN A 261 -8.20 -28.01 -11.25
N GLY A 262 -8.57 -27.22 -10.24
CA GLY A 262 -9.01 -25.84 -10.34
C GLY A 262 -10.46 -25.67 -10.76
N LYS A 263 -10.85 -24.45 -11.16
CA LYS A 263 -12.18 -24.12 -11.70
C LYS A 263 -12.29 -24.49 -13.18
N ARG A 264 -13.50 -24.50 -13.75
CA ARG A 264 -13.73 -24.61 -15.20
C ARG A 264 -13.03 -23.49 -15.95
N ILE A 265 -12.59 -23.81 -17.16
CA ILE A 265 -12.00 -22.85 -18.08
C ILE A 265 -13.14 -22.08 -18.76
N LYS A 266 -13.02 -20.76 -18.78
CA LYS A 266 -13.90 -19.80 -19.47
C LYS A 266 -13.25 -19.35 -20.78
N VAL A 267 -14.05 -19.14 -21.83
CA VAL A 267 -13.56 -18.76 -23.16
C VAL A 267 -14.20 -17.48 -23.70
N GLY A 268 -13.41 -16.63 -24.35
CA GLY A 268 -13.88 -15.34 -24.85
C GLY A 268 -13.01 -14.68 -25.91
N GLY A 269 -13.54 -13.61 -26.50
CA GLY A 269 -12.98 -12.85 -27.63
C GLY A 269 -13.87 -11.64 -27.97
N PRO A 270 -13.66 -10.87 -29.05
CA PRO A 270 -12.73 -11.12 -30.14
C PRO A 270 -11.35 -10.45 -29.99
N VAL A 271 -11.05 -9.86 -28.84
CA VAL A 271 -9.73 -9.28 -28.53
C VAL A 271 -9.32 -8.18 -29.51
N LEU A 272 -10.25 -7.29 -29.87
CA LEU A 272 -9.92 -6.24 -30.83
C LEU A 272 -8.89 -5.28 -30.23
N SER A 273 -8.00 -4.72 -31.05
CA SER A 273 -7.01 -3.71 -30.65
C SER A 273 -7.61 -2.37 -30.15
N GLY A 274 -8.95 -2.29 -30.13
CA GLY A 274 -9.74 -1.12 -29.81
C GLY A 274 -11.21 -1.49 -29.71
N TYR A 275 -12.00 -0.67 -29.03
CA TYR A 275 -13.46 -0.80 -29.05
C TYR A 275 -14.03 -0.49 -30.44
N ASP A 276 -14.86 -1.37 -30.99
CA ASP A 276 -15.54 -1.24 -32.29
C ASP A 276 -16.86 -2.03 -32.23
N PHE A 277 -17.88 -1.40 -31.63
CA PHE A 277 -19.13 -2.09 -31.28
C PHE A 277 -19.72 -2.88 -32.45
N ALA A 278 -19.61 -2.41 -33.70
CA ALA A 278 -20.11 -3.13 -34.86
C ALA A 278 -19.46 -4.51 -35.02
N LYS A 279 -18.15 -4.62 -34.79
CA LYS A 279 -17.40 -5.87 -34.88
C LYS A 279 -17.59 -6.77 -33.66
N GLN A 280 -17.62 -6.21 -32.46
CA GLN A 280 -17.97 -7.02 -31.27
C GLN A 280 -19.39 -7.56 -31.37
N LYS A 281 -20.33 -6.74 -31.86
CA LYS A 281 -21.71 -7.14 -32.14
C LYS A 281 -21.76 -8.27 -33.18
N GLU A 282 -21.04 -8.13 -34.29
CA GLU A 282 -20.95 -9.17 -35.31
C GLU A 282 -20.41 -10.49 -34.75
N PHE A 283 -19.35 -10.43 -33.92
CA PHE A 283 -18.83 -11.60 -33.22
C PHE A 283 -19.89 -12.29 -32.36
N VAL A 284 -20.61 -11.54 -31.52
CA VAL A 284 -21.68 -12.08 -30.65
C VAL A 284 -22.82 -12.65 -31.49
N ASP A 285 -23.22 -11.98 -32.57
CA ASP A 285 -24.30 -12.44 -33.46
C ASP A 285 -23.97 -13.76 -34.13
N ILE A 286 -22.76 -13.89 -34.65
CA ILE A 286 -22.31 -15.14 -35.27
C ILE A 286 -22.18 -16.22 -34.20
N ALA A 287 -21.53 -15.94 -33.06
CA ALA A 287 -21.39 -16.92 -31.99
C ALA A 287 -22.75 -17.45 -31.51
N TYR A 288 -23.73 -16.57 -31.31
CA TYR A 288 -25.06 -16.94 -30.87
C TYR A 288 -25.82 -17.74 -31.94
N ARG A 289 -25.77 -17.29 -33.21
CA ARG A 289 -26.42 -17.98 -34.33
C ARG A 289 -25.87 -19.39 -34.55
N GLU A 290 -24.56 -19.56 -34.41
CA GLU A 290 -23.86 -20.82 -34.63
C GLU A 290 -23.79 -21.71 -33.37
N GLY A 291 -24.26 -21.21 -32.21
CA GLY A 291 -24.30 -21.97 -30.96
C GLY A 291 -22.94 -22.11 -30.25
N TYR A 292 -22.01 -21.19 -30.46
CA TYR A 292 -20.72 -21.19 -29.77
C TYR A 292 -20.86 -20.76 -28.31
N HIS A 293 -20.01 -21.30 -27.45
CA HIS A 293 -19.93 -20.89 -26.05
C HIS A 293 -19.13 -19.59 -25.93
N VAL A 294 -19.67 -18.63 -25.17
CA VAL A 294 -19.04 -17.33 -24.89
C VAL A 294 -19.22 -17.04 -23.40
N ASP A 295 -18.14 -17.10 -22.63
CA ASP A 295 -18.14 -16.71 -21.22
C ASP A 295 -17.78 -15.22 -21.04
N PHE A 296 -17.09 -14.62 -22.02
CA PHE A 296 -16.76 -13.20 -21.98
C PHE A 296 -16.51 -12.57 -23.35
N VAL A 297 -16.71 -11.25 -23.45
CA VAL A 297 -16.30 -10.44 -24.60
C VAL A 297 -15.15 -9.53 -24.22
N SER A 298 -14.11 -9.49 -25.06
CA SER A 298 -12.88 -8.73 -24.78
C SER A 298 -12.37 -7.81 -25.87
N TRP A 299 -11.67 -6.75 -25.46
CA TRP A 299 -10.99 -5.78 -26.33
C TRP A 299 -9.86 -5.03 -25.58
N HIS A 300 -9.01 -4.35 -26.33
CA HIS A 300 -7.97 -3.45 -25.82
C HIS A 300 -8.40 -1.99 -25.91
N ARG A 301 -7.79 -1.11 -25.11
CA ARG A 301 -8.16 0.31 -25.06
C ARG A 301 -6.96 1.25 -24.86
N TYR A 302 -6.66 2.03 -25.90
CA TYR A 302 -5.51 2.95 -25.95
C TYR A 302 -5.86 4.35 -26.48
N ARG A 303 -6.64 5.13 -25.73
CA ARG A 303 -6.94 6.53 -26.07
C ARG A 303 -7.00 7.40 -24.83
N THR A 304 -6.66 8.68 -25.02
CA THR A 304 -6.61 9.70 -23.98
C THR A 304 -7.97 10.12 -23.43
N GLN A 305 -9.07 9.84 -24.14
CA GLN A 305 -10.43 10.13 -23.66
C GLN A 305 -10.89 9.01 -22.73
N THR A 306 -10.76 9.18 -21.42
CA THR A 306 -11.07 8.15 -20.40
C THR A 306 -12.57 7.96 -20.20
N SER A 307 -13.36 9.03 -20.34
CA SER A 307 -14.82 8.98 -20.16
C SER A 307 -15.57 8.05 -21.13
N GLU A 308 -14.96 7.73 -22.28
CA GLU A 308 -15.53 6.77 -23.23
C GLU A 308 -15.60 5.35 -22.65
N ASN A 309 -14.71 5.00 -21.71
CA ASN A 309 -14.64 3.68 -21.10
C ASN A 309 -15.99 3.29 -20.48
N GLU A 310 -16.63 4.22 -19.74
CA GLU A 310 -17.96 4.02 -19.15
C GLU A 310 -19.02 3.74 -20.23
N THR A 311 -19.06 4.57 -21.28
CA THR A 311 -20.10 4.47 -22.32
C THR A 311 -19.98 3.19 -23.16
N GLN A 312 -18.75 2.79 -23.49
CA GLN A 312 -18.45 1.59 -24.29
C GLN A 312 -18.81 0.32 -23.51
N GLU A 313 -18.49 0.31 -22.22
CA GLU A 313 -18.82 -0.76 -21.30
C GLU A 313 -20.34 -0.95 -21.18
N LEU A 314 -21.07 0.14 -20.94
CA LEU A 314 -22.53 0.10 -20.84
C LEU A 314 -23.20 -0.36 -22.16
N GLU A 315 -22.67 0.04 -23.31
CA GLU A 315 -23.15 -0.39 -24.62
C GLU A 315 -22.96 -1.90 -24.82
N MET A 316 -21.77 -2.42 -24.54
CA MET A 316 -21.47 -3.85 -24.70
C MET A 316 -22.27 -4.72 -23.71
N LYS A 317 -22.35 -4.34 -22.44
CA LYS A 317 -23.14 -5.07 -21.42
C LYS A 317 -24.63 -5.12 -21.74
N ARG A 318 -25.20 -4.02 -22.25
CA ARG A 318 -26.60 -4.01 -22.71
C ARG A 318 -26.82 -4.99 -23.86
N TYR A 319 -25.84 -5.15 -24.74
CA TYR A 319 -25.92 -6.10 -25.84
C TYR A 319 -25.80 -7.55 -25.36
N LEU A 320 -24.80 -7.85 -24.53
CA LEU A 320 -24.55 -9.19 -24.00
C LEU A 320 -25.76 -9.77 -23.27
N ARG A 321 -26.45 -8.97 -22.46
CA ARG A 321 -27.66 -9.40 -21.72
C ARG A 321 -28.77 -9.99 -22.59
N GLN A 322 -28.79 -9.72 -23.90
CA GLN A 322 -29.79 -10.26 -24.83
C GLN A 322 -29.44 -11.65 -25.36
N TYR A 323 -28.15 -12.01 -25.40
CA TYR A 323 -27.64 -13.21 -26.10
C TYR A 323 -26.86 -14.15 -25.18
N TYR A 324 -26.03 -13.60 -24.29
CA TYR A 324 -25.22 -14.31 -23.31
C TYR A 324 -25.30 -13.58 -21.96
N PRO A 325 -26.38 -13.76 -21.17
CA PRO A 325 -26.65 -12.96 -19.97
C PRO A 325 -25.62 -13.16 -18.84
N GLU A 326 -24.94 -14.30 -18.81
CA GLU A 326 -23.88 -14.61 -17.83
C GLU A 326 -22.48 -14.22 -18.32
N ALA A 327 -22.35 -13.74 -19.57
CA ALA A 327 -21.04 -13.37 -20.11
C ALA A 327 -20.57 -12.04 -19.52
N ILE A 328 -19.31 -12.00 -19.12
CA ILE A 328 -18.66 -10.81 -18.55
C ILE A 328 -17.94 -9.99 -19.63
N THR A 329 -17.52 -8.77 -19.29
CA THR A 329 -16.65 -7.96 -20.15
C THR A 329 -15.22 -7.97 -19.62
N VAL A 330 -14.27 -8.05 -20.54
CA VAL A 330 -12.84 -8.06 -20.22
C VAL A 330 -12.15 -7.00 -21.09
N VAL A 331 -11.65 -5.94 -20.47
CA VAL A 331 -10.71 -5.05 -21.13
C VAL A 331 -9.32 -5.60 -20.88
N SER A 332 -8.86 -6.50 -21.76
CA SER A 332 -7.68 -7.32 -21.51
C SER A 332 -6.37 -6.53 -21.57
N GLU A 333 -6.41 -5.32 -22.14
CA GLU A 333 -5.33 -4.34 -22.09
C GLU A 333 -5.87 -2.91 -22.11
N TYR A 334 -5.53 -2.06 -21.14
CA TYR A 334 -5.79 -0.63 -21.24
C TYR A 334 -4.64 0.26 -20.78
N GLY A 335 -4.48 1.39 -21.44
CA GLY A 335 -3.50 2.39 -21.07
C GLY A 335 -3.56 3.63 -21.94
N TRP A 336 -2.67 4.57 -21.69
CA TRP A 336 -2.60 5.82 -22.44
C TRP A 336 -2.24 5.58 -23.93
N LYS A 337 -1.37 4.60 -24.20
CA LYS A 337 -0.82 4.26 -25.53
C LYS A 337 -0.63 2.74 -25.66
N GLY A 338 -0.96 2.20 -26.83
CA GLY A 338 -0.72 0.80 -27.17
C GLY A 338 0.74 0.52 -27.58
N GLY A 339 1.02 -0.73 -27.96
CA GLY A 339 2.36 -1.12 -28.40
C GLY A 339 2.79 -0.53 -29.73
N GLY A 340 4.07 -0.10 -29.81
CA GLY A 340 4.71 0.35 -31.06
C GLY A 340 5.15 1.82 -31.14
N GLY A 341 4.92 2.64 -30.10
CA GLY A 341 5.33 4.05 -30.07
C GLY A 341 6.32 4.38 -28.93
N LEU A 342 7.62 4.20 -29.18
CA LEU A 342 8.71 4.69 -28.34
C LEU A 342 8.86 6.21 -28.53
N SER A 343 8.21 7.05 -27.72
CA SER A 343 8.42 8.51 -27.84
C SER A 343 8.49 9.31 -26.55
N ASP A 344 7.96 8.80 -25.43
CA ASP A 344 7.86 9.61 -24.21
C ASP A 344 9.00 9.22 -23.26
N SER A 345 9.74 10.22 -22.79
CA SER A 345 10.81 10.04 -21.83
C SER A 345 10.27 9.49 -20.51
N THR A 346 10.94 8.49 -19.92
CA THR A 346 10.71 8.03 -18.54
C THR A 346 11.28 9.02 -17.54
N ASN A 347 10.69 10.21 -17.50
CA ASN A 347 10.99 11.23 -16.50
C ASN A 347 9.85 11.33 -15.49
N ASN A 348 10.12 12.02 -14.38
CA ASN A 348 9.19 12.21 -13.28
C ASN A 348 7.83 12.79 -13.72
N ILE A 349 7.81 13.75 -14.65
CA ILE A 349 6.58 14.38 -15.17
C ILE A 349 5.73 13.37 -15.96
N ALA A 350 6.35 12.60 -16.84
CA ALA A 350 5.67 11.61 -17.68
C ALA A 350 5.09 10.47 -16.84
N LEU A 351 5.80 10.05 -15.79
CA LEU A 351 5.32 9.00 -14.89
C LEU A 351 4.17 9.49 -14.01
N ALA A 352 4.19 10.74 -13.52
CA ALA A 352 3.07 11.33 -12.80
C ALA A 352 1.82 11.47 -13.70
N LYS A 353 2.01 11.94 -14.94
CA LYS A 353 0.97 11.97 -15.97
C LYS A 353 0.33 10.60 -16.19
N GLN A 354 1.15 9.56 -16.28
CA GLN A 354 0.64 8.19 -16.41
C GLN A 354 -0.16 7.79 -15.18
N ALA A 355 0.35 8.03 -13.97
CA ALA A 355 -0.34 7.69 -12.74
C ALA A 355 -1.75 8.30 -12.70
N ALA A 356 -1.86 9.62 -12.90
CA ALA A 356 -3.15 10.30 -12.94
C ALA A 356 -4.07 9.81 -14.07
N PHE A 357 -3.54 9.56 -15.27
CA PHE A 357 -4.34 9.02 -16.38
C PHE A 357 -4.91 7.64 -16.07
N MET A 358 -4.10 6.75 -15.51
CA MET A 358 -4.54 5.40 -15.20
C MET A 358 -5.54 5.39 -14.06
N THR A 359 -5.35 6.22 -13.02
CA THR A 359 -6.35 6.48 -11.98
C THR A 359 -7.67 6.95 -12.59
N ASP A 360 -7.60 7.87 -13.56
CA ASP A 360 -8.78 8.39 -14.24
C ASP A 360 -9.49 7.35 -15.12
N SER A 361 -8.71 6.51 -15.80
CA SER A 361 -9.23 5.42 -16.62
C SER A 361 -9.91 4.36 -15.76
N ALA A 362 -9.31 3.99 -14.61
CA ALA A 362 -9.87 3.06 -13.64
C ALA A 362 -11.23 3.55 -13.11
N TYR A 363 -11.33 4.85 -12.77
CA TYR A 363 -12.58 5.48 -12.35
C TYR A 363 -13.71 5.29 -13.37
N TYR A 364 -13.46 5.49 -14.67
CA TYR A 364 -14.52 5.30 -15.68
C TYR A 364 -14.83 3.84 -15.99
N TYR A 365 -13.89 2.91 -15.85
CA TYR A 365 -14.20 1.48 -15.94
C TYR A 365 -15.06 1.00 -14.78
N GLU A 366 -14.78 1.52 -13.58
CA GLU A 366 -15.60 1.31 -12.39
C GLU A 366 -17.02 1.81 -12.64
N LYS A 367 -17.20 3.04 -13.11
CA LYS A 367 -18.52 3.59 -13.45
C LYS A 367 -19.27 2.80 -14.53
N GLY A 368 -18.54 2.27 -15.52
CA GLY A 368 -19.11 1.39 -16.55
C GLY A 368 -19.56 0.04 -15.98
N GLY A 369 -19.01 -0.37 -14.84
CA GLY A 369 -19.22 -1.66 -14.22
C GLY A 369 -18.32 -2.75 -14.79
N THR A 370 -17.16 -2.44 -15.37
CA THR A 370 -16.31 -3.41 -16.10
C THR A 370 -15.89 -4.58 -15.22
N ASP A 371 -16.07 -5.83 -15.67
CA ASP A 371 -15.83 -6.99 -14.80
C ASP A 371 -14.32 -7.27 -14.61
N ILE A 372 -13.53 -7.18 -15.69
CA ILE A 372 -12.07 -7.38 -15.65
C ILE A 372 -11.37 -6.28 -16.49
N PRO A 373 -11.02 -5.13 -15.89
CA PRO A 373 -10.18 -4.11 -16.52
C PRO A 373 -8.70 -4.36 -16.23
N MET A 374 -7.94 -4.87 -17.21
CA MET A 374 -6.55 -5.27 -17.02
C MET A 374 -5.54 -4.16 -17.33
N ASN A 375 -4.72 -3.84 -16.33
CA ASN A 375 -3.70 -2.79 -16.40
C ASN A 375 -2.66 -3.07 -17.50
N TRP A 376 -2.40 -2.09 -18.38
CA TRP A 376 -1.40 -2.14 -19.45
C TRP A 376 -0.59 -0.82 -19.60
N VAL A 377 0.45 -0.82 -20.46
CA VAL A 377 1.47 0.27 -20.63
C VAL A 377 0.91 1.63 -21.07
N ALA A 378 1.71 2.68 -20.77
CA ALA A 378 1.70 3.97 -21.49
C ALA A 378 3.00 4.24 -22.29
N VAL A 379 4.11 3.55 -21.96
CA VAL A 379 5.42 3.73 -22.58
C VAL A 379 6.00 2.34 -22.83
N HIS A 380 6.14 1.96 -24.11
CA HIS A 380 7.09 0.92 -24.51
C HIS A 380 8.47 1.54 -24.33
N THR A 381 9.00 1.67 -23.13
CA THR A 381 10.46 1.56 -23.07
C THR A 381 10.78 0.10 -23.29
N LEU A 382 12.00 -0.17 -23.72
CA LEU A 382 12.48 -1.54 -23.75
C LEU A 382 12.32 -2.20 -22.36
N ASN A 383 12.05 -1.48 -21.25
CA ASN A 383 12.25 -1.88 -19.86
C ASN A 383 11.01 -2.37 -19.05
N ALA A 384 9.81 -2.45 -19.63
CA ALA A 384 8.59 -2.68 -18.84
C ALA A 384 8.25 -4.18 -18.64
N TYR A 385 8.67 -4.77 -17.50
CA TYR A 385 8.47 -6.21 -17.17
C TYR A 385 7.06 -6.55 -16.67
N PHE A 386 6.47 -5.65 -15.88
CA PHE A 386 5.03 -5.51 -15.64
C PHE A 386 4.69 -4.08 -16.04
N LYS A 387 3.65 -3.95 -16.84
CA LYS A 387 3.61 -2.89 -17.84
C LYS A 387 3.40 -1.51 -17.21
N ASN A 388 4.51 -0.79 -17.05
CA ASN A 388 4.68 0.48 -16.34
C ASN A 388 4.17 0.49 -14.88
N GLN A 389 4.24 -0.66 -14.22
CA GLN A 389 4.11 -0.76 -12.77
C GLN A 389 5.48 -0.63 -12.12
N PHE A 390 6.51 -1.16 -12.78
CA PHE A 390 7.89 -1.12 -12.32
C PHE A 390 8.81 -0.61 -13.43
N ASP A 391 9.93 -0.01 -13.02
CA ASP A 391 11.05 0.30 -13.90
C ASP A 391 12.33 -0.28 -13.30
N VAL A 392 13.34 -0.53 -14.12
CA VAL A 392 14.59 -1.10 -13.64
C VAL A 392 15.73 -0.11 -13.84
N ASP A 393 16.44 0.16 -12.75
CA ASP A 393 17.72 0.84 -12.77
C ASP A 393 18.82 -0.19 -12.99
N TYR A 394 19.29 -0.26 -14.23
CA TYR A 394 20.23 -1.29 -14.65
C TYR A 394 21.65 -0.98 -14.19
N ALA A 395 22.43 -2.03 -13.94
CA ALA A 395 23.87 -1.88 -13.83
C ALA A 395 24.47 -1.41 -15.16
N LEU A 396 25.53 -0.61 -15.09
CA LEU A 396 26.20 -0.03 -16.24
C LEU A 396 27.58 -0.65 -16.46
N SER A 397 27.83 -1.14 -17.67
CA SER A 397 29.17 -1.54 -18.07
C SER A 397 30.02 -0.34 -18.50
N SER A 398 31.33 -0.53 -18.47
CA SER A 398 32.32 0.33 -19.13
C SER A 398 32.49 0.01 -20.61
N GLY A 399 31.92 -1.10 -21.08
CA GLY A 399 32.16 -1.65 -22.42
C GLY A 399 33.57 -2.22 -22.63
N ASN A 400 34.38 -2.40 -21.58
CA ASN A 400 35.77 -2.83 -21.77
C ASN A 400 35.87 -4.25 -22.38
N THR A 401 36.43 -4.34 -23.59
CA THR A 401 36.58 -5.60 -24.33
C THR A 401 37.92 -6.32 -24.13
N GLU A 402 38.84 -5.70 -23.40
CA GLU A 402 40.22 -6.15 -23.19
C GLU A 402 40.50 -6.58 -21.74
N ALA A 403 39.78 -6.02 -20.77
CA ALA A 403 39.91 -6.37 -19.35
C ALA A 403 38.55 -6.64 -18.70
N TYR A 404 38.58 -7.51 -17.69
CA TYR A 404 37.40 -7.80 -16.87
C TYR A 404 36.95 -6.53 -16.13
N GLN A 405 35.63 -6.34 -16.09
CA GLN A 405 34.98 -5.40 -15.20
C GLN A 405 34.33 -6.17 -14.06
N SER A 406 34.66 -5.80 -12.83
CA SER A 406 34.10 -6.39 -11.60
C SER A 406 32.88 -5.63 -11.12
N PHE A 407 31.90 -6.38 -10.61
CA PHE A 407 30.69 -5.88 -9.99
C PHE A 407 30.44 -6.64 -8.69
N ASP A 408 30.15 -5.92 -7.62
CA ASP A 408 29.77 -6.53 -6.34
C ASP A 408 28.26 -6.77 -6.31
N SER A 409 27.87 -7.95 -5.82
CA SER A 409 26.46 -8.32 -5.66
C SER A 409 25.82 -7.51 -4.54
N GLY A 410 24.63 -6.95 -4.77
CA GLY A 410 23.79 -6.35 -3.73
C GLY A 410 23.05 -7.39 -2.87
N TYR A 411 23.05 -8.67 -3.27
CA TYR A 411 22.37 -9.75 -2.56
C TYR A 411 23.36 -10.67 -1.84
N GLU A 412 23.01 -11.02 -0.61
CA GLU A 412 23.87 -11.72 0.35
C GLU A 412 23.52 -13.20 0.53
N GLY A 413 22.35 -13.64 0.08
CA GLY A 413 21.90 -15.03 0.25
C GLY A 413 22.42 -15.98 -0.84
N PRO A 414 22.25 -17.31 -0.64
CA PRO A 414 22.68 -18.29 -1.60
C PRO A 414 21.74 -18.36 -2.82
N VAL A 415 22.33 -18.52 -4.01
CA VAL A 415 21.62 -18.73 -5.27
C VAL A 415 22.13 -19.99 -5.97
N ARG A 416 21.26 -20.64 -6.75
CA ARG A 416 21.64 -21.75 -7.62
C ARG A 416 21.50 -21.39 -9.09
N TYR A 417 20.42 -20.71 -9.44
CA TYR A 417 20.17 -20.29 -10.81
C TYR A 417 20.36 -18.78 -10.92
N MET A 418 20.93 -18.33 -12.03
CA MET A 418 21.13 -16.90 -12.31
C MET A 418 20.70 -16.58 -13.73
N ASN A 419 20.03 -15.44 -13.92
CA ASN A 419 19.57 -14.98 -15.22
C ASN A 419 20.15 -13.57 -15.48
N LEU A 420 20.90 -13.44 -16.57
CA LEU A 420 21.52 -12.19 -17.01
C LEU A 420 20.92 -11.72 -18.33
N ARG A 421 20.60 -10.44 -18.44
CA ARG A 421 20.21 -9.78 -19.70
C ARG A 421 20.65 -8.32 -19.75
N GLY A 422 20.72 -7.72 -20.94
CA GLY A 422 21.00 -6.30 -21.10
C GLY A 422 20.89 -5.78 -22.53
N TRP A 423 21.32 -4.55 -22.79
CA TRP A 423 21.40 -3.96 -24.13
C TRP A 423 22.37 -2.78 -24.18
N ARG A 424 22.71 -2.31 -25.37
CA ARG A 424 23.65 -1.20 -25.58
C ARG A 424 22.95 0.16 -25.44
N GLU A 425 23.54 1.09 -24.70
CA GLU A 425 22.99 2.45 -24.51
C GLU A 425 23.03 3.29 -25.80
N SER A 426 24.02 3.06 -26.68
CA SER A 426 24.30 3.85 -27.89
C SER A 426 23.35 3.61 -29.06
N ALA A 427 22.46 2.61 -29.00
CA ALA A 427 21.64 2.19 -30.12
C ALA A 427 20.23 1.83 -29.66
N THR A 428 19.23 2.32 -30.39
CA THR A 428 17.81 1.96 -30.19
C THR A 428 17.51 0.46 -30.37
N THR A 429 18.47 -0.34 -30.86
CA THR A 429 18.35 -1.79 -31.13
C THR A 429 19.70 -2.55 -31.03
N GLY A 430 20.65 -2.11 -30.20
CA GLY A 430 22.00 -2.70 -30.15
C GLY A 430 22.12 -3.93 -29.22
N GLU A 431 22.64 -5.03 -29.75
CA GLU A 431 22.80 -6.31 -29.04
C GLU A 431 23.98 -6.31 -28.05
N MET A 432 23.75 -6.72 -26.81
CA MET A 432 24.80 -6.94 -25.82
C MET A 432 25.58 -8.24 -26.12
N THR A 433 26.88 -8.23 -25.85
CA THR A 433 27.74 -9.41 -26.04
C THR A 433 28.68 -9.59 -24.85
N ILE A 434 28.85 -10.84 -24.40
CA ILE A 434 29.73 -11.22 -23.29
C ILE A 434 30.69 -12.28 -23.79
N LYS A 435 32.00 -12.08 -23.58
CA LYS A 435 33.05 -13.05 -23.91
C LYS A 435 33.27 -14.02 -22.77
N GLU A 436 33.38 -13.52 -21.54
CA GLU A 436 33.69 -14.34 -20.38
C GLU A 436 32.95 -13.84 -19.14
N LEU A 437 32.59 -14.77 -18.27
CA LEU A 437 31.96 -14.53 -16.98
C LEU A 437 32.70 -15.32 -15.90
N ARG A 438 33.04 -14.65 -14.79
CA ARG A 438 33.58 -15.30 -13.59
C ARG A 438 32.81 -14.85 -12.35
N LEU A 439 32.58 -15.79 -11.45
CA LEU A 439 31.84 -15.57 -10.21
C LEU A 439 32.77 -15.86 -9.03
N TYR A 440 32.61 -15.13 -7.95
CA TYR A 440 33.39 -15.29 -6.72
C TYR A 440 32.48 -15.26 -5.50
N ASP A 441 32.82 -16.05 -4.49
CA ASP A 441 32.19 -16.00 -3.18
C ASP A 441 32.72 -14.85 -2.31
N ARG A 442 32.22 -14.73 -1.08
CA ARG A 442 32.63 -13.67 -0.13
C ARG A 442 34.09 -13.74 0.29
N ASP A 443 34.69 -14.93 0.25
CA ASP A 443 36.09 -15.15 0.57
C ASP A 443 36.99 -14.89 -0.66
N GLY A 444 36.40 -14.55 -1.80
CA GLY A 444 37.10 -14.32 -3.06
C GLY A 444 37.49 -15.61 -3.79
N ASN A 445 36.94 -16.77 -3.41
CA ASN A 445 37.17 -18.01 -4.12
C ASN A 445 36.28 -18.06 -5.39
N PRO A 446 36.79 -18.59 -6.51
CA PRO A 446 35.98 -18.77 -7.72
C PRO A 446 34.82 -19.73 -7.51
N VAL A 447 33.61 -19.30 -7.89
CA VAL A 447 32.42 -20.16 -7.99
C VAL A 447 32.38 -20.80 -9.38
N THR A 448 32.29 -22.12 -9.43
CA THR A 448 32.24 -22.85 -10.70
C THR A 448 30.87 -22.71 -11.34
N ILE A 449 30.83 -22.51 -12.66
CA ILE A 449 29.60 -22.52 -13.47
C ILE A 449 29.58 -23.81 -14.29
N PRO A 450 28.86 -24.86 -13.87
CA PRO A 450 28.71 -26.08 -14.65
C PRO A 450 27.93 -25.81 -15.94
N ASN A 451 28.30 -26.48 -17.04
CA ASN A 451 27.48 -26.56 -18.26
C ASN A 451 26.94 -27.97 -18.47
N ALA A 452 26.24 -28.51 -17.46
CA ALA A 452 25.75 -29.89 -17.47
C ALA A 452 24.71 -30.15 -18.58
N ALA A 453 23.96 -29.12 -18.99
CA ALA A 453 22.98 -29.20 -20.07
C ALA A 453 23.59 -29.06 -21.49
N GLY A 454 24.89 -28.73 -21.59
CA GLY A 454 25.55 -28.50 -22.88
C GLY A 454 25.03 -27.27 -23.63
N ASP A 455 24.58 -26.24 -22.91
CA ASP A 455 24.08 -25.00 -23.51
C ASP A 455 25.25 -24.25 -24.20
N PRO A 456 25.20 -24.02 -25.53
CA PRO A 456 26.24 -23.32 -26.25
C PRO A 456 26.44 -21.87 -25.77
N SER A 457 25.39 -21.22 -25.30
CA SER A 457 25.44 -19.85 -24.78
C SER A 457 26.24 -19.80 -23.48
N VAL A 458 26.04 -20.77 -22.60
CA VAL A 458 26.82 -20.92 -21.36
C VAL A 458 28.25 -21.33 -21.67
N ALA A 459 28.47 -22.27 -22.59
CA ALA A 459 29.81 -22.69 -23.01
C ALA A 459 30.67 -21.50 -23.47
N SER A 460 30.08 -20.61 -24.28
CA SER A 460 30.75 -19.46 -24.89
C SER A 460 31.15 -18.33 -23.93
N VAL A 461 30.84 -18.45 -22.64
CA VAL A 461 31.18 -17.43 -21.63
C VAL A 461 31.99 -17.99 -20.46
N ILE A 462 32.38 -19.27 -20.53
CA ILE A 462 33.13 -19.96 -19.46
C ILE A 462 34.33 -20.76 -20.00
N ASP A 463 34.60 -20.71 -21.30
CA ASP A 463 35.63 -21.53 -21.97
C ASP A 463 37.04 -20.91 -21.89
N ASN A 464 37.16 -19.67 -21.38
CA ASN A 464 38.39 -18.87 -21.39
C ASN A 464 38.94 -18.64 -22.82
N ASP A 465 38.08 -18.69 -23.84
CA ASP A 465 38.38 -18.30 -25.21
C ASP A 465 37.65 -17.00 -25.57
N PRO A 466 38.32 -15.83 -25.51
CA PRO A 466 37.69 -14.54 -25.79
C PRO A 466 37.30 -14.34 -27.27
N SER A 467 37.48 -15.35 -28.13
CA SER A 467 36.97 -15.38 -29.50
C SER A 467 35.55 -15.95 -29.60
N THR A 468 35.08 -16.69 -28.59
CA THR A 468 33.68 -17.08 -28.42
C THR A 468 32.94 -16.00 -27.60
N PHE A 469 31.62 -15.91 -27.76
CA PHE A 469 30.82 -14.97 -27.00
C PHE A 469 29.34 -15.34 -27.02
N PHE A 470 28.66 -15.05 -25.91
CA PHE A 470 27.21 -14.93 -25.88
C PHE A 470 26.80 -13.65 -26.61
N ARG A 471 25.82 -13.77 -27.50
CA ARG A 471 25.20 -12.64 -28.21
C ARG A 471 23.71 -12.62 -27.89
N GLN A 472 23.27 -11.53 -27.27
CA GLN A 472 21.86 -11.36 -26.98
C GLN A 472 21.10 -11.00 -28.26
N ALA A 473 20.32 -11.96 -28.78
CA ALA A 473 19.64 -11.83 -30.07
C ALA A 473 18.51 -10.79 -30.06
N ASP A 474 17.81 -10.65 -28.93
CA ASP A 474 16.75 -9.68 -28.73
C ASP A 474 16.62 -9.29 -27.25
N TYR A 475 15.72 -8.36 -26.96
CA TYR A 475 15.47 -7.89 -25.61
C TYR A 475 15.00 -9.00 -24.63
N TRP A 476 14.32 -10.03 -25.15
CA TRP A 476 13.69 -11.08 -24.35
C TRP A 476 14.63 -12.25 -24.04
N SER A 477 15.81 -12.27 -24.65
CA SER A 477 16.80 -13.32 -24.54
C SER A 477 17.63 -13.18 -23.26
N TRP A 478 17.62 -14.23 -22.43
CA TRP A 478 18.40 -14.32 -21.19
C TRP A 478 19.56 -15.30 -21.33
N LEU A 479 20.72 -14.96 -20.77
CA LEU A 479 21.75 -15.93 -20.42
C LEU A 479 21.37 -16.55 -19.07
N LYS A 480 21.03 -17.85 -19.08
CA LYS A 480 20.61 -18.60 -17.88
C LYS A 480 21.72 -19.52 -17.41
N LEU A 481 22.05 -19.47 -16.13
CA LEU A 481 23.11 -20.25 -15.50
C LEU A 481 22.50 -21.16 -14.41
N ASP A 482 22.95 -22.41 -14.34
CA ASP A 482 22.73 -23.31 -13.19
C ASP A 482 24.10 -23.62 -12.57
N LEU A 483 24.34 -23.10 -11.37
CA LEU A 483 25.58 -23.29 -10.62
C LEU A 483 25.74 -24.73 -10.07
N GLY A 484 24.73 -25.60 -10.26
CA GLY A 484 24.70 -27.00 -9.82
C GLY A 484 24.43 -27.18 -8.33
N ALA A 485 24.86 -26.24 -7.50
CA ALA A 485 24.60 -26.16 -6.06
C ALA A 485 24.23 -24.74 -5.64
N LEU A 486 23.79 -24.58 -4.39
CA LEU A 486 23.62 -23.28 -3.77
C LEU A 486 24.99 -22.64 -3.50
N ASN A 487 25.16 -21.39 -3.92
CA ASN A 487 26.39 -20.62 -3.76
C ASN A 487 26.07 -19.18 -3.34
N GLU A 488 26.85 -18.61 -2.45
CA GLU A 488 26.83 -17.18 -2.17
C GLU A 488 27.72 -16.46 -3.17
N VAL A 489 27.12 -15.72 -4.11
CA VAL A 489 27.86 -14.97 -5.14
C VAL A 489 28.04 -13.54 -4.69
N ALA A 490 29.27 -13.16 -4.37
CA ALA A 490 29.60 -11.82 -3.87
C ALA A 490 30.18 -10.90 -4.95
N ARG A 491 30.90 -11.46 -5.94
CA ARG A 491 31.50 -10.67 -7.04
C ARG A 491 31.30 -11.35 -8.40
N ILE A 492 31.02 -10.54 -9.40
CA ILE A 492 30.81 -10.94 -10.79
C ILE A 492 31.81 -10.17 -11.66
N ASP A 493 32.71 -10.89 -12.34
CA ASP A 493 33.64 -10.31 -13.29
C ASP A 493 33.17 -10.63 -14.72
N ILE A 494 32.97 -9.60 -15.55
CA ILE A 494 32.49 -9.72 -16.93
C ILE A 494 33.54 -9.19 -17.89
N LEU A 495 33.90 -9.97 -18.90
CA LEU A 495 34.64 -9.49 -20.07
C LEU A 495 33.67 -9.24 -21.22
N TRP A 496 33.56 -7.99 -21.65
CA TRP A 496 32.57 -7.60 -22.65
C TRP A 496 33.02 -7.92 -24.07
N GLY A 497 32.08 -8.24 -24.95
CA GLY A 497 32.34 -8.50 -26.36
C GLY A 497 32.31 -7.25 -27.24
N ASN A 498 31.85 -6.12 -26.72
CA ASN A 498 31.65 -4.90 -27.48
C ASN A 498 32.02 -3.63 -26.67
N PRO A 499 32.52 -2.56 -27.33
CA PRO A 499 33.08 -1.38 -26.67
C PRO A 499 32.05 -0.37 -26.14
N ASP A 500 30.75 -0.65 -26.19
CA ASP A 500 29.72 0.31 -25.77
C ASP A 500 29.28 0.05 -24.33
N ILE A 501 28.73 1.08 -23.67
CA ILE A 501 28.06 0.96 -22.37
C ILE A 501 26.85 0.04 -22.54
N ASN A 502 26.83 -1.05 -21.79
CA ASN A 502 25.70 -1.98 -21.69
C ASN A 502 24.92 -1.66 -20.41
N LYS A 503 23.60 -1.56 -20.53
CA LYS A 503 22.64 -1.58 -19.42
C LYS A 503 22.22 -3.02 -19.20
N PHE A 504 22.43 -3.58 -18.01
CA PHE A 504 22.16 -4.98 -17.75
C PHE A 504 21.64 -5.23 -16.33
N GLN A 505 20.93 -6.34 -16.16
CA GLN A 505 20.38 -6.81 -14.90
C GLN A 505 20.80 -8.27 -14.69
N LEU A 506 21.11 -8.60 -13.43
CA LEU A 506 21.40 -9.97 -13.00
C LEU A 506 20.52 -10.31 -11.81
N VAL A 507 19.65 -11.31 -11.99
CA VAL A 507 18.84 -11.87 -10.91
C VAL A 507 19.25 -13.30 -10.61
N GLY A 508 19.14 -13.71 -9.36
CA GLY A 508 19.49 -15.04 -8.88
C GLY A 508 18.36 -15.65 -8.07
N THR A 509 18.31 -16.98 -8.02
CA THR A 509 17.25 -17.71 -7.32
C THR A 509 17.76 -19.06 -6.81
N PRO A 510 17.35 -19.49 -5.60
CA PRO A 510 17.64 -20.83 -5.11
C PRO A 510 16.74 -21.90 -5.75
N ASP A 511 15.54 -21.52 -6.21
CA ASP A 511 14.42 -22.45 -6.45
C ASP A 511 13.61 -22.19 -7.73
N LYS A 512 13.92 -21.13 -8.49
CA LYS A 512 13.17 -20.66 -9.68
C LYS A 512 11.79 -20.06 -9.39
N LEU A 513 11.48 -19.82 -8.13
CA LEU A 513 10.25 -19.16 -7.69
C LEU A 513 10.55 -17.81 -7.03
N ARG A 514 11.64 -17.72 -6.26
CA ARG A 514 12.06 -16.52 -5.55
C ARG A 514 13.31 -15.93 -6.17
N TYR A 515 13.18 -14.79 -6.84
CA TYR A 515 14.30 -14.13 -7.49
C TYR A 515 14.79 -12.93 -6.67
N TYR A 516 16.10 -12.77 -6.61
CA TYR A 516 16.78 -11.69 -5.90
C TYR A 516 17.67 -10.93 -6.87
N GLU A 517 17.78 -9.63 -6.70
CA GLU A 517 18.60 -8.78 -7.56
C GLU A 517 20.05 -8.83 -7.07
N LEU A 518 20.94 -9.36 -7.91
CA LEU A 518 22.38 -9.31 -7.63
C LEU A 518 22.95 -8.01 -8.19
N LEU A 519 22.55 -7.63 -9.42
CA LEU A 519 22.96 -6.39 -10.07
C LEU A 519 21.76 -5.72 -10.76
N GLY A 520 21.67 -4.41 -10.60
CA GLY A 520 20.49 -3.61 -10.95
C GLY A 520 19.44 -3.63 -9.85
N HIS A 521 18.46 -2.75 -9.95
CA HIS A 521 17.37 -2.64 -8.98
C HIS A 521 16.05 -2.32 -9.67
N THR A 522 14.96 -2.92 -9.21
CA THR A 522 13.61 -2.69 -9.71
C THR A 522 12.88 -1.71 -8.80
N TYR A 523 12.42 -0.59 -9.34
CA TYR A 523 11.67 0.44 -8.63
C TYR A 523 10.17 0.39 -8.94
N MET A 524 9.34 0.70 -7.94
CA MET A 524 7.90 0.93 -8.13
C MET A 524 7.67 2.31 -8.78
N THR A 525 6.82 2.35 -9.80
CA THR A 525 6.49 3.60 -10.49
C THR A 525 5.44 4.41 -9.70
N PRO A 526 5.30 5.72 -9.99
CA PRO A 526 4.15 6.51 -9.53
C PRO A 526 2.81 5.81 -9.75
N TYR A 527 2.62 5.14 -10.88
CA TYR A 527 1.39 4.42 -11.14
C TYR A 527 1.18 3.25 -10.16
N PHE A 528 2.23 2.47 -9.87
CA PHE A 528 2.12 1.42 -8.86
C PHE A 528 1.80 1.98 -7.47
N ASN A 529 2.34 3.15 -7.13
CA ASN A 529 1.94 3.85 -5.90
C ASN A 529 0.46 4.25 -5.89
N THR A 530 -0.15 4.61 -7.03
CA THR A 530 -1.62 4.76 -7.09
C THR A 530 -2.37 3.43 -6.95
N MET A 531 -1.80 2.31 -7.40
CA MET A 531 -2.39 0.98 -7.17
C MET A 531 -2.34 0.60 -5.68
N ARG A 532 -1.27 0.94 -4.96
CA ARG A 532 -1.22 0.84 -3.49
C ARG A 532 -2.32 1.69 -2.85
N MET A 533 -2.59 2.89 -3.37
CA MET A 533 -3.69 3.73 -2.90
C MET A 533 -5.06 3.06 -3.12
N PHE A 534 -5.32 2.49 -4.30
CA PHE A 534 -6.55 1.74 -4.58
C PHE A 534 -6.74 0.54 -3.64
N ALA A 535 -5.65 -0.19 -3.35
CA ALA A 535 -5.69 -1.35 -2.46
C ALA A 535 -6.09 -0.98 -1.01
N ARG A 536 -5.84 0.27 -0.59
CA ARG A 536 -6.22 0.83 0.72
C ARG A 536 -7.65 1.39 0.78
N LEU A 537 -8.33 1.55 -0.36
CA LEU A 537 -9.73 1.96 -0.38
C LEU A 537 -10.63 0.89 0.25
N GLY A 538 -11.77 1.30 0.79
CA GLY A 538 -12.84 0.41 1.27
C GLY A 538 -13.59 -0.30 0.14
N ASP A 539 -14.33 -1.36 0.48
CA ASP A 539 -15.09 -2.14 -0.51
C ASP A 539 -16.43 -1.51 -0.90
N ASP A 540 -16.97 -0.63 -0.06
CA ASP A 540 -18.26 0.02 -0.27
C ASP A 540 -18.05 1.45 -0.75
N LYS A 541 -18.49 1.75 -1.98
CA LYS A 541 -18.47 3.11 -2.52
C LYS A 541 -19.51 3.98 -1.85
N VAL A 542 -19.19 5.26 -1.85
CA VAL A 542 -19.98 6.31 -1.25
C VAL A 542 -20.26 7.36 -2.31
N HIS A 543 -21.46 7.93 -2.29
CA HIS A 543 -21.85 8.97 -3.22
C HIS A 543 -20.90 10.18 -3.14
N THR A 544 -20.45 10.64 -4.30
CA THR A 544 -19.59 11.83 -4.43
C THR A 544 -20.25 12.89 -5.32
N GLU A 545 -19.96 14.16 -5.03
CA GLU A 545 -20.46 15.31 -5.78
C GLU A 545 -19.32 16.24 -6.19
N GLY A 546 -19.57 17.06 -7.23
CA GLY A 546 -18.62 18.05 -7.72
C GLY A 546 -17.63 17.51 -8.74
N GLY A 547 -16.52 18.22 -8.89
CA GLY A 547 -15.44 17.84 -9.81
C GLY A 547 -15.74 18.13 -11.28
N HIS A 548 -14.78 17.77 -12.13
CA HIS A 548 -14.82 18.05 -13.55
C HIS A 548 -15.30 16.84 -14.35
N ILE A 549 -16.17 17.09 -15.34
CA ILE A 549 -16.67 16.10 -16.29
C ILE A 549 -15.88 16.05 -17.61
N GLY A 550 -14.93 16.98 -17.79
CA GLY A 550 -14.09 17.06 -18.98
C GLY A 550 -13.13 15.88 -19.10
N ASN A 551 -12.28 15.86 -20.13
CA ASN A 551 -11.24 14.84 -20.22
C ASN A 551 -10.16 15.03 -19.13
N THR A 552 -9.80 16.29 -18.88
CA THR A 552 -8.93 16.72 -17.78
C THR A 552 -9.75 17.33 -16.65
N GLY A 553 -9.14 17.40 -15.47
CA GLY A 553 -9.66 18.07 -14.30
C GLY A 553 -9.56 17.22 -13.03
N VAL A 554 -10.23 17.71 -12.00
CA VAL A 554 -10.26 17.11 -10.66
C VAL A 554 -11.44 16.17 -10.51
N ARG A 555 -11.23 15.01 -9.89
CA ARG A 555 -12.27 14.02 -9.57
C ARG A 555 -12.07 13.44 -8.17
N LEU A 556 -13.13 12.81 -7.65
CA LEU A 556 -13.20 12.22 -6.32
C LEU A 556 -13.87 10.85 -6.36
N LEU A 557 -13.23 9.88 -5.73
CA LEU A 557 -13.79 8.57 -5.38
C LEU A 557 -13.74 8.43 -3.85
N ALA A 558 -14.83 8.00 -3.22
CA ALA A 558 -14.91 7.82 -1.77
C ALA A 558 -15.46 6.44 -1.42
N THR A 559 -14.96 5.86 -0.33
CA THR A 559 -15.32 4.51 0.11
C THR A 559 -15.36 4.38 1.63
N ARG A 560 -16.20 3.47 2.12
CA ARG A 560 -16.25 3.03 3.50
C ARG A 560 -15.40 1.76 3.66
N ASN A 561 -14.39 1.82 4.54
CA ASN A 561 -13.57 0.66 4.89
C ASN A 561 -14.20 -0.15 6.03
N SER A 562 -14.71 0.55 7.04
CA SER A 562 -15.43 0.01 8.19
C SER A 562 -16.34 1.10 8.78
N ASP A 563 -17.03 0.82 9.89
CA ASP A 563 -17.79 1.86 10.60
C ASP A 563 -16.89 2.89 11.31
N SER A 564 -15.59 2.63 11.45
CA SER A 564 -14.60 3.53 12.06
C SER A 564 -13.50 3.99 11.10
N LYS A 565 -13.54 3.61 9.82
CA LYS A 565 -12.53 4.01 8.83
C LYS A 565 -13.18 4.28 7.47
N VAL A 566 -12.81 5.40 6.87
CA VAL A 566 -13.21 5.77 5.51
C VAL A 566 -12.00 6.27 4.72
N SER A 567 -12.09 6.22 3.40
CA SER A 567 -11.00 6.64 2.53
C SER A 567 -11.51 7.26 1.24
N MET A 568 -10.72 8.20 0.71
CA MET A 568 -11.02 8.98 -0.47
C MET A 568 -9.79 9.05 -1.37
N LEU A 569 -10.00 8.96 -2.67
CA LEU A 569 -8.99 9.22 -3.69
C LEU A 569 -9.40 10.47 -4.46
N VAL A 570 -8.53 11.48 -4.46
CA VAL A 570 -8.73 12.74 -5.20
C VAL A 570 -7.53 12.97 -6.12
N TRP A 571 -7.78 13.34 -7.37
CA TRP A 571 -6.69 13.53 -8.34
C TRP A 571 -6.97 14.67 -9.31
N ASN A 572 -5.90 15.24 -9.86
CA ASN A 572 -5.91 16.30 -10.85
C ASN A 572 -5.34 15.82 -12.19
N HIS A 573 -6.17 15.17 -13.01
CA HIS A 573 -5.73 14.63 -14.32
C HIS A 573 -5.60 15.76 -15.35
N GLN A 574 -4.39 16.05 -15.83
CA GLN A 574 -4.12 17.16 -16.74
C GLN A 574 -3.60 16.76 -18.11
N LEU A 575 -3.35 15.48 -18.39
CA LEU A 575 -2.61 15.05 -19.60
C LEU A 575 -1.26 15.80 -19.65
N ASP A 576 -1.02 16.57 -20.71
CA ASP A 576 0.14 17.47 -20.90
C ASP A 576 -0.08 18.88 -20.33
N GLY A 577 -1.24 19.14 -19.71
CA GLY A 577 -1.54 20.39 -19.04
C GLY A 577 -0.71 20.60 -17.77
N THR A 578 -0.53 21.87 -17.40
CA THR A 578 0.35 22.28 -16.28
C THR A 578 -0.42 22.99 -15.18
N VAL A 579 -1.74 22.80 -15.11
CA VAL A 579 -2.62 23.53 -14.18
C VAL A 579 -2.69 22.80 -12.84
N SER A 580 -2.22 23.44 -11.77
CA SER A 580 -2.53 23.05 -10.39
C SER A 580 -3.96 23.45 -10.04
N GLN A 581 -4.58 22.72 -9.12
CA GLN A 581 -5.96 22.97 -8.72
C GLN A 581 -6.08 22.98 -7.20
N ASP A 582 -6.69 24.02 -6.65
CA ASP A 582 -7.12 24.05 -5.27
C ASP A 582 -8.45 23.32 -5.15
N VAL A 583 -8.55 22.41 -4.17
CA VAL A 583 -9.71 21.56 -3.96
C VAL A 583 -10.19 21.68 -2.52
N SER A 584 -11.50 21.72 -2.33
CA SER A 584 -12.15 21.50 -1.03
C SER A 584 -13.07 20.29 -1.12
N ILE A 585 -12.98 19.42 -0.12
CA ILE A 585 -13.78 18.19 -0.02
C ILE A 585 -14.63 18.28 1.23
N ALA A 586 -15.94 18.46 1.05
CA ALA A 586 -16.92 18.37 2.11
C ALA A 586 -17.19 16.90 2.46
N VAL A 587 -16.79 16.48 3.66
CA VAL A 587 -17.03 15.15 4.22
C VAL A 587 -18.29 15.21 5.07
N ARG A 588 -19.34 14.52 4.61
CA ARG A 588 -20.67 14.56 5.24
C ARG A 588 -21.06 13.19 5.77
N ASN A 589 -21.81 13.19 6.88
CA ASN A 589 -22.50 12.03 7.42
C ASN A 589 -21.62 10.79 7.62
N LEU A 590 -20.44 10.98 8.22
CA LEU A 590 -19.50 9.89 8.53
C LEU A 590 -20.19 8.70 9.23
N PRO A 591 -19.71 7.46 9.02
CA PRO A 591 -20.29 6.27 9.63
C PRO A 591 -20.40 6.35 11.16
N ALA A 592 -21.31 5.57 11.75
CA ALA A 592 -21.65 5.65 13.18
C ALA A 592 -20.46 5.47 14.13
N GLY A 593 -19.41 4.75 13.73
CA GLY A 593 -18.20 4.61 14.55
C GLY A 593 -17.41 5.91 14.72
N PHE A 594 -17.70 6.97 13.95
CA PHE A 594 -17.16 8.32 14.12
C PHE A 594 -17.96 9.19 15.11
N GLU A 595 -19.14 8.74 15.55
CA GLU A 595 -19.99 9.52 16.46
C GLU A 595 -19.30 9.70 17.82
N GLY A 596 -19.17 10.96 18.25
CA GLY A 596 -18.50 11.29 19.51
C GLY A 596 -17.02 10.89 19.53
N LYS A 597 -16.37 10.82 18.36
CA LYS A 597 -14.95 10.53 18.18
C LYS A 597 -14.24 11.68 17.47
N ALA A 598 -12.92 11.72 17.56
CA ALA A 598 -12.10 12.57 16.70
C ALA A 598 -11.74 11.77 15.44
N ILE A 599 -11.28 12.46 14.40
CA ILE A 599 -10.77 11.88 13.17
C ILE A 599 -9.26 11.98 13.20
N ARG A 600 -8.56 10.85 13.12
CA ARG A 600 -7.17 10.78 12.66
C ARG A 600 -7.19 10.81 11.13
N TYR A 601 -6.48 11.74 10.51
CA TYR A 601 -6.37 11.79 9.05
C TYR A 601 -4.93 11.51 8.61
N ARG A 602 -4.78 10.85 7.45
CA ARG A 602 -3.52 10.65 6.73
C ARG A 602 -3.75 10.97 5.26
N LYS A 603 -2.84 11.75 4.65
CA LYS A 603 -2.85 12.10 3.24
C LYS A 603 -1.57 11.58 2.60
N TYR A 604 -1.70 10.72 1.60
CA TYR A 604 -0.58 10.21 0.80
C TYR A 604 -0.63 10.80 -0.59
N ILE A 605 0.52 11.13 -1.18
CA ILE A 605 0.56 11.83 -2.47
C ILE A 605 1.48 11.15 -3.47
N VAL A 606 1.00 11.08 -4.72
CA VAL A 606 1.78 10.72 -5.91
C VAL A 606 1.74 11.91 -6.84
N ASP A 607 2.91 12.47 -7.18
CA ASP A 607 3.01 13.52 -8.20
C ASP A 607 4.39 13.50 -8.90
N ALA A 608 4.76 14.62 -9.55
CA ALA A 608 6.04 14.72 -10.25
C ALA A 608 7.26 14.76 -9.30
N THR A 609 7.07 14.94 -8.00
CA THR A 609 8.13 15.12 -7.00
C THR A 609 8.01 14.19 -5.79
N SER A 610 6.83 13.59 -5.56
CA SER A 610 6.56 12.70 -4.44
C SER A 610 6.07 11.33 -4.90
N SER A 611 6.50 10.27 -4.21
CA SER A 611 6.25 8.87 -4.55
C SER A 611 6.71 8.52 -5.98
N ASN A 612 7.83 9.12 -6.39
CA ASN A 612 8.30 9.12 -7.78
C ASN A 612 9.81 8.92 -7.87
N TYR A 613 10.22 7.67 -8.05
CA TYR A 613 11.64 7.29 -8.11
C TYR A 613 12.43 8.01 -9.21
N ALA A 614 11.78 8.45 -10.29
CA ALA A 614 12.47 9.21 -11.34
C ALA A 614 12.88 10.62 -10.89
N TYR A 615 12.34 11.12 -9.77
CA TYR A 615 12.74 12.36 -9.12
C TYR A 615 13.81 12.17 -8.06
N ASN A 616 13.58 11.26 -7.09
CA ASN A 616 14.40 11.14 -5.88
C ASN A 616 15.00 9.73 -5.65
N LYS A 617 14.77 8.77 -6.55
CA LYS A 617 15.13 7.35 -6.40
C LYS A 617 14.50 6.66 -5.18
N GLN A 618 13.39 7.19 -4.70
CA GLN A 618 12.52 6.57 -3.70
C GLN A 618 11.19 6.19 -4.37
N ASP A 619 10.71 4.99 -4.12
CA ASP A 619 9.52 4.42 -4.72
C ASP A 619 8.44 4.01 -3.70
N GLU A 620 8.67 4.36 -2.44
CA GLU A 620 7.68 4.27 -1.36
C GLU A 620 6.53 5.25 -1.59
N LEU A 621 5.36 4.92 -1.03
CA LEU A 621 4.20 5.81 -1.02
C LEU A 621 4.38 6.86 0.08
N GLU A 622 4.67 8.09 -0.31
CA GLU A 622 4.96 9.20 0.60
C GLU A 622 3.70 9.69 1.35
N LEU A 623 3.81 9.79 2.67
CA LEU A 623 2.86 10.48 3.54
C LEU A 623 3.10 11.99 3.46
N ALA A 624 2.16 12.71 2.86
CA ALA A 624 2.23 14.16 2.69
C ALA A 624 1.82 14.92 3.96
N GLU A 625 0.80 14.41 4.67
CA GLU A 625 0.23 15.08 5.83
C GLU A 625 -0.47 14.07 6.73
N GLN A 626 -0.44 14.28 8.05
CA GLN A 626 -1.27 13.55 8.99
C GLN A 626 -1.58 14.42 10.21
N GLY A 627 -2.69 14.12 10.88
CA GLY A 627 -3.08 14.83 12.09
C GLY A 627 -4.38 14.31 12.68
N SER A 628 -4.99 15.12 13.53
CA SER A 628 -6.31 14.84 14.08
C SER A 628 -7.23 16.07 14.04
N MET A 629 -8.54 15.84 13.94
CA MET A 629 -9.57 16.88 14.01
C MET A 629 -10.81 16.36 14.73
N ASN A 630 -11.52 17.22 15.44
CA ASN A 630 -12.80 16.83 16.05
C ASN A 630 -13.89 16.71 14.98
N VAL A 631 -14.79 15.74 15.12
CA VAL A 631 -15.96 15.63 14.24
C VAL A 631 -16.95 16.75 14.57
N THR A 632 -17.11 17.69 13.66
CA THR A 632 -18.13 18.74 13.61
C THR A 632 -19.37 18.30 12.83
N GLY A 633 -19.27 17.23 12.03
CA GLY A 633 -20.34 16.69 11.19
C GLY A 633 -20.39 17.27 9.77
N ASN A 634 -19.54 18.26 9.47
CA ASN A 634 -19.37 18.85 8.14
C ASN A 634 -17.90 19.21 7.91
N GLU A 635 -17.02 18.21 7.90
CA GLU A 635 -15.59 18.49 7.76
C GLU A 635 -15.28 18.95 6.34
N VAL A 636 -14.44 19.96 6.20
CA VAL A 636 -13.94 20.41 4.90
C VAL A 636 -12.44 20.20 4.87
N LEU A 637 -11.99 19.32 3.99
CA LEU A 637 -10.56 19.09 3.75
C LEU A 637 -10.13 19.92 2.54
N THR A 638 -9.11 20.75 2.70
CA THR A 638 -8.55 21.57 1.62
C THR A 638 -7.18 21.06 1.20
N GLN A 639 -6.89 21.14 -0.10
CA GLN A 639 -5.59 20.75 -0.67
C GLN A 639 -5.31 21.46 -1.99
N THR A 640 -4.05 21.79 -2.27
CA THR A 640 -3.61 22.10 -3.64
C THR A 640 -3.04 20.84 -4.29
N LEU A 641 -3.58 20.46 -5.45
CA LEU A 641 -3.10 19.34 -6.26
C LEU A 641 -2.28 19.86 -7.44
N SER A 642 -1.00 19.48 -7.48
CA SER A 642 -0.12 19.76 -8.63
C SER A 642 -0.63 19.07 -9.91
N PRO A 643 -0.15 19.45 -11.11
CA PRO A 643 -0.61 18.82 -12.35
C PRO A 643 -0.31 17.32 -12.34
N ASN A 644 -1.33 16.50 -12.57
CA ASN A 644 -1.25 15.03 -12.51
C ASN A 644 -0.92 14.47 -11.12
N ALA A 645 -1.25 15.19 -10.04
CA ALA A 645 -1.22 14.64 -8.70
C ALA A 645 -2.39 13.70 -8.43
N VAL A 646 -2.14 12.64 -7.65
CA VAL A 646 -3.13 11.73 -7.07
C VAL A 646 -2.89 11.71 -5.56
N MET A 647 -3.95 11.87 -4.76
CA MET A 647 -3.89 11.87 -3.31
C MET A 647 -4.89 10.88 -2.73
N LEU A 648 -4.41 10.02 -1.83
CA LEU A 648 -5.24 9.20 -0.94
C LEU A 648 -5.41 9.93 0.37
N ILE A 649 -6.64 10.05 0.85
CA ILE A 649 -6.99 10.57 2.16
C ILE A 649 -7.66 9.44 2.94
N GLU A 650 -7.09 9.06 4.08
CA GLU A 650 -7.69 8.12 5.02
C GLU A 650 -8.15 8.88 6.26
N LEU A 651 -9.38 8.61 6.69
CA LEU A 651 -9.94 9.13 7.93
C LEU A 651 -10.32 7.96 8.83
N GLU A 652 -9.94 8.04 10.10
CA GLU A 652 -10.19 7.00 11.07
C GLU A 652 -10.73 7.59 12.36
N ALA A 653 -11.80 6.99 12.85
CA ALA A 653 -12.43 7.36 14.09
C ALA A 653 -11.53 6.91 15.25
N VAL A 654 -10.94 7.88 15.92
CA VAL A 654 -10.18 7.69 17.14
C VAL A 654 -11.03 8.21 18.27
N ASP A 655 -11.20 7.43 19.35
CA ASP A 655 -11.95 7.89 20.52
C ASP A 655 -11.50 9.32 20.82
N SER A 656 -12.45 10.27 20.84
CA SER A 656 -12.15 11.63 21.27
C SER A 656 -11.91 11.56 22.76
N SER A 657 -10.76 11.01 23.15
CA SER A 657 -10.27 11.14 24.50
C SER A 657 -10.01 12.64 24.70
N ILE A 658 -11.06 13.36 25.05
CA ILE A 658 -11.04 14.46 26.01
C ILE A 658 -10.84 13.84 27.40
N SER A 659 -9.85 12.95 27.50
CA SER A 659 -9.40 12.21 28.67
C SER A 659 -7.90 11.99 28.49
N ASN A 660 -7.17 13.09 28.32
CA ASN A 660 -5.72 13.10 28.15
C ASN A 660 -5.10 14.49 28.39
N ILE A 661 -5.85 15.45 28.99
CA ILE A 661 -5.27 16.73 29.40
C ILE A 661 -4.36 16.46 30.60
N VAL A 662 -3.09 16.18 30.30
CA VAL A 662 -2.08 15.83 31.29
C VAL A 662 -1.49 17.06 31.97
N SER A 663 -1.79 18.26 31.46
CA SER A 663 -1.47 19.52 32.14
C SER A 663 -2.44 19.85 33.29
N ALA A 664 -3.63 19.26 33.36
CA ALA A 664 -4.65 19.65 34.33
C ALA A 664 -4.16 19.53 35.78
N GLY A 665 -4.28 20.64 36.54
CA GLY A 665 -3.87 20.75 37.94
C GLY A 665 -2.36 20.63 38.18
N LYS A 666 -1.53 20.72 37.13
CA LYS A 666 -0.08 20.56 37.24
C LYS A 666 0.63 21.81 37.72
N GLU A 667 1.89 21.64 38.08
CA GLU A 667 2.74 22.74 38.49
C GLU A 667 3.15 23.56 37.25
N VAL A 668 2.93 24.87 37.31
CA VAL A 668 3.34 25.82 36.27
C VAL A 668 4.35 26.79 36.84
N LYS A 669 5.49 26.94 36.15
CA LYS A 669 6.59 27.84 36.53
C LYS A 669 6.76 28.92 35.48
N LEU A 670 7.04 30.13 35.93
CA LEU A 670 7.49 31.21 35.05
C LEU A 670 8.91 30.90 34.58
N ALA A 671 9.13 30.91 33.27
CA ALA A 671 10.46 30.74 32.69
C ALA A 671 11.07 32.10 32.31
N GLU A 672 10.27 33.01 31.74
CA GLU A 672 10.68 34.36 31.34
C GLU A 672 9.46 35.30 31.35
N GLY A 673 9.67 36.58 31.63
CA GLY A 673 8.63 37.60 31.61
C GLY A 673 8.01 37.89 32.99
N SER A 674 6.72 38.25 33.01
CA SER A 674 6.03 38.81 34.18
C SER A 674 4.61 38.27 34.37
N LEU A 675 4.23 37.17 33.71
CA LEU A 675 2.93 36.50 33.90
C LEU A 675 2.66 36.21 35.39
N LYS A 676 1.48 36.61 35.86
CA LYS A 676 0.95 36.29 37.19
C LYS A 676 -0.19 35.29 37.08
N ASN A 677 -0.61 34.74 38.22
CA ASN A 677 -1.71 33.78 38.30
C ASN A 677 -1.50 32.53 37.43
N LEU A 678 -0.27 31.98 37.42
CA LEU A 678 0.12 30.89 36.53
C LEU A 678 -0.74 29.63 36.64
N GLN A 679 -1.39 29.41 37.79
CA GLN A 679 -2.26 28.25 37.99
C GLN A 679 -3.50 28.30 37.08
N ALA A 680 -3.93 29.49 36.65
CA ALA A 680 -4.99 29.68 35.65
C ALA A 680 -4.69 28.95 34.33
N LEU A 681 -3.41 28.75 34.02
CA LEU A 681 -3.02 28.10 32.77
C LEU A 681 -3.39 26.61 32.75
N VAL A 682 -3.71 25.99 33.88
CA VAL A 682 -3.97 24.55 33.95
C VAL A 682 -5.09 24.18 34.92
N ASP A 683 -5.86 25.16 35.39
CA ASP A 683 -7.05 24.89 36.22
C ASP A 683 -8.26 24.50 35.38
N GLY A 684 -8.27 24.79 34.07
CA GLY A 684 -9.40 24.51 33.20
C GLY A 684 -10.62 25.37 33.50
N ASP A 685 -10.44 26.53 34.17
CA ASP A 685 -11.46 27.56 34.33
C ASP A 685 -11.26 28.64 33.25
N SER A 686 -12.11 28.61 32.23
CA SER A 686 -12.08 29.58 31.12
C SER A 686 -12.29 31.05 31.52
N ILE A 687 -12.69 31.32 32.77
CA ILE A 687 -12.88 32.66 33.33
C ILE A 687 -11.59 33.17 34.00
N SER A 688 -10.75 32.26 34.46
CA SER A 688 -9.47 32.59 35.08
C SER A 688 -8.41 32.85 33.99
N ALA A 689 -7.45 33.73 34.27
CA ALA A 689 -6.39 34.05 33.30
C ALA A 689 -5.05 34.33 33.98
N ALA A 690 -3.97 33.94 33.31
CA ALA A 690 -2.63 34.39 33.61
C ALA A 690 -2.29 35.59 32.72
N ALA A 691 -2.03 36.74 33.34
CA ALA A 691 -1.77 37.99 32.64
C ALA A 691 -0.40 38.58 33.00
N ALA A 692 0.28 39.15 32.00
CA ALA A 692 1.57 39.80 32.16
C ALA A 692 1.42 41.21 32.74
N GLU A 693 2.39 41.65 33.53
CA GLU A 693 2.39 43.00 34.12
C GLU A 693 2.82 44.09 33.13
N SER A 694 3.47 43.71 32.03
CA SER A 694 3.90 44.61 30.95
C SER A 694 3.52 44.08 29.57
N SER A 695 3.68 44.93 28.55
CA SER A 695 3.48 44.55 27.13
C SER A 695 4.77 44.05 26.47
N ASP A 696 5.79 43.69 27.26
CA ASP A 696 7.07 43.23 26.75
C ASP A 696 7.03 41.73 26.44
N TYR A 697 7.67 41.35 25.34
CA TYR A 697 7.89 39.98 24.92
C TYR A 697 9.40 39.69 24.90
N PRO A 698 9.81 38.43 25.12
CA PRO A 698 8.98 37.24 25.26
C PRO A 698 8.35 37.04 26.65
N GLN A 699 7.31 36.21 26.71
CA GLN A 699 6.71 35.68 27.93
C GLN A 699 6.71 34.15 27.85
N SER A 700 7.24 33.48 28.87
CA SER A 700 7.40 32.03 28.86
C SER A 700 6.98 31.36 30.15
N VAL A 701 6.37 30.19 30.02
CA VAL A 701 5.98 29.31 31.14
C VAL A 701 6.39 27.86 30.85
N VAL A 702 6.64 27.10 31.92
CA VAL A 702 6.91 25.65 31.87
C VAL A 702 5.88 24.93 32.73
N ILE A 703 5.24 23.91 32.16
CA ILE A 703 4.33 22.99 32.85
C ILE A 703 5.08 21.69 33.13
N ASP A 704 5.16 21.28 34.40
CA ASP A 704 5.66 19.95 34.79
C ASP A 704 4.48 18.96 34.88
N LEU A 705 4.38 18.06 33.91
CA LEU A 705 3.31 17.05 33.84
C LEU A 705 3.39 16.00 34.97
N GLY A 706 4.49 16.04 35.74
CA GLY A 706 4.81 15.18 36.88
C GLY A 706 5.44 13.85 36.49
N LYS A 707 5.28 13.43 35.23
CA LYS A 707 5.82 12.21 34.64
C LYS A 707 5.91 12.34 33.11
N GLU A 708 6.53 11.37 32.44
CA GLU A 708 6.64 11.38 30.98
C GLU A 708 5.37 10.84 30.33
N TYR A 709 5.01 11.42 29.18
CA TYR A 709 3.92 11.00 28.31
C TYR A 709 4.36 11.09 26.85
N HIS A 710 3.76 10.29 25.98
CA HIS A 710 3.74 10.60 24.56
C HIS A 710 2.69 11.69 24.34
N LEU A 711 3.13 12.89 23.94
CA LEU A 711 2.25 14.05 23.82
C LEU A 711 1.70 14.17 22.40
N SER A 712 0.39 14.33 22.25
CA SER A 712 -0.26 14.52 20.95
C SER A 712 -0.35 15.99 20.53
N GLY A 713 -0.26 16.92 21.48
CA GLY A 713 -0.35 18.35 21.18
C GLY A 713 -0.59 19.21 22.40
N ALA A 714 -0.82 20.50 22.15
CA ALA A 714 -1.34 21.41 23.15
C ALA A 714 -2.28 22.46 22.55
N GLU A 715 -3.34 22.79 23.27
CA GLU A 715 -4.22 23.93 23.00
C GLU A 715 -3.83 25.09 23.91
N VAL A 716 -3.75 26.29 23.33
CA VAL A 716 -3.62 27.54 24.08
C VAL A 716 -4.90 28.36 23.92
N GLU A 717 -5.51 28.70 25.04
CA GLU A 717 -6.71 29.51 25.10
C GLU A 717 -6.34 30.97 25.42
N TRP A 718 -6.45 31.86 24.44
CA TRP A 718 -6.08 33.27 24.60
C TRP A 718 -7.23 34.13 25.15
N THR A 719 -6.91 35.05 26.05
CA THR A 719 -7.82 36.13 26.48
C THR A 719 -7.93 37.13 25.33
N ASP A 720 -9.13 37.37 24.79
CA ASP A 720 -9.41 38.16 23.57
C ASP A 720 -9.15 37.46 22.23
N SER A 721 -9.27 36.12 22.21
CA SER A 721 -9.11 35.22 21.07
C SER A 721 -9.70 35.68 19.72
N SER A 722 -10.79 36.46 19.71
CA SER A 722 -11.44 36.94 18.49
C SER A 722 -10.75 38.13 17.79
N SER A 723 -9.78 38.80 18.44
CA SER A 723 -9.27 40.10 17.97
C SER A 723 -7.75 40.23 17.96
N ARG A 724 -7.01 39.24 18.48
CA ARG A 724 -5.58 39.33 18.71
C ARG A 724 -4.86 38.02 18.42
N GLY A 725 -3.86 38.07 17.55
CA GLY A 725 -3.04 36.91 17.18
C GLY A 725 -1.69 36.91 17.88
N PHE A 726 -1.10 35.73 18.07
CA PHE A 726 0.16 35.56 18.80
C PHE A 726 1.19 34.75 18.03
N GLN A 727 2.46 35.15 18.15
CA GLN A 727 3.62 34.40 17.67
C GLN A 727 4.25 33.68 18.87
N TYR A 728 4.43 32.37 18.79
CA TYR A 728 4.91 31.57 19.90
C TYR A 728 5.51 30.24 19.45
N THR A 729 6.29 29.63 20.35
CA THR A 729 6.76 28.25 20.22
C THR A 729 6.30 27.41 21.41
N ILE A 730 6.00 26.14 21.14
CA ILE A 730 5.81 25.12 22.15
C ILE A 730 7.00 24.17 22.08
N GLN A 731 7.65 23.94 23.21
CA GLN A 731 8.82 23.08 23.32
C GLN A 731 8.61 22.01 24.37
N THR A 732 9.18 20.83 24.17
CA THR A 732 9.02 19.68 25.06
C THR A 732 10.37 19.18 25.57
N SER A 733 10.40 18.66 26.80
CA SER A 733 11.61 18.12 27.42
C SER A 733 11.31 16.92 28.33
N ARG A 734 12.24 15.96 28.38
CA ARG A 734 12.20 14.85 29.35
C ARG A 734 12.77 15.23 30.72
N ASP A 735 13.80 16.09 30.74
CA ASP A 735 14.59 16.42 31.93
C ASP A 735 14.39 17.86 32.46
N GLY A 736 13.68 18.69 31.72
CA GLY A 736 13.43 20.09 32.05
C GLY A 736 14.63 21.01 31.81
N GLN A 737 15.72 20.50 31.21
CA GLN A 737 16.93 21.26 30.87
C GLN A 737 17.09 21.42 29.36
N PHE A 738 16.95 20.32 28.60
CA PHE A 738 17.07 20.34 27.15
C PHE A 738 15.70 20.26 26.50
N TYR A 739 15.34 21.29 25.73
CA TYR A 739 14.05 21.40 25.07
C TYR A 739 14.19 21.28 23.56
N SER A 740 13.30 20.51 22.95
CA SER A 740 13.10 20.43 21.51
C SER A 740 11.81 21.15 21.14
N THR A 741 11.80 21.87 20.02
CA THR A 741 10.58 22.53 19.51
C THR A 741 9.60 21.46 19.02
N ALA A 742 8.36 21.54 19.51
CA ALA A 742 7.25 20.66 19.14
C ALA A 742 6.19 21.37 18.27
N ALA A 743 6.06 22.69 18.39
CA ALA A 743 5.30 23.52 17.48
C ALA A 743 5.87 24.95 17.41
N GLU A 744 5.78 25.58 16.25
CA GLU A 744 6.16 26.97 16.02
C GLU A 744 5.07 27.66 15.21
N VAL A 745 4.55 28.77 15.72
CA VAL A 745 3.36 29.43 15.20
C VAL A 745 3.65 30.89 14.91
N GLU A 746 3.31 31.29 13.68
CA GLU A 746 3.40 32.67 13.21
C GLU A 746 1.99 33.31 13.17
N TYR A 747 1.64 34.02 14.25
CA TYR A 747 0.45 34.86 14.38
C TYR A 747 -0.90 34.18 14.12
N GLU A 748 -1.33 33.35 15.07
CA GLU A 748 -2.63 32.68 15.04
C GLU A 748 -3.66 33.38 15.95
N LEU A 749 -4.90 33.51 15.47
CA LEU A 749 -6.07 34.04 16.20
C LEU A 749 -6.86 32.87 16.84
N GLY A 750 -7.68 33.15 17.85
CA GLY A 750 -8.69 32.20 18.31
C GLY A 750 -8.24 31.33 19.49
N ARG A 751 -8.68 30.08 19.52
CA ARG A 751 -8.07 29.02 20.33
C ARG A 751 -7.06 28.32 19.44
N SER A 752 -5.83 28.23 19.90
CA SER A 752 -4.74 27.70 19.11
C SER A 752 -4.47 26.24 19.47
N LEU A 753 -4.97 25.30 18.68
CA LEU A 753 -4.67 23.87 18.85
C LEU A 753 -3.48 23.48 17.98
N ASN A 754 -2.41 23.04 18.63
CA ASN A 754 -1.18 22.62 17.97
C ASN A 754 -0.96 21.12 18.17
N GLY A 755 -1.02 20.35 17.09
CA GLY A 755 -0.54 18.96 17.10
C GLY A 755 0.98 18.92 17.24
N PHE A 756 1.51 17.94 17.95
CA PHE A 756 2.96 17.70 17.99
C PHE A 756 3.34 16.59 17.01
N GLU A 757 4.23 16.91 16.08
CA GLU A 757 4.78 15.93 15.16
C GLU A 757 5.55 14.83 15.92
N ASN A 758 5.39 13.58 15.51
CA ASN A 758 6.06 12.40 16.08
C ASN A 758 5.71 12.06 17.54
N ASN A 759 4.66 12.66 18.11
CA ASN A 759 4.18 12.41 19.48
C ASN A 759 5.32 12.39 20.53
N PRO A 760 6.04 13.51 20.74
CA PRO A 760 7.27 13.54 21.52
C PRO A 760 7.03 13.03 22.93
N ARG A 761 7.96 12.18 23.41
CA ARG A 761 7.96 11.71 24.78
C ARG A 761 8.56 12.79 25.69
N ALA A 762 7.74 13.35 26.58
CA ALA A 762 8.13 14.49 27.41
C ALA A 762 7.40 14.55 28.76
N ARG A 763 8.05 15.18 29.73
CA ARG A 763 7.51 15.52 31.06
C ARG A 763 7.27 17.02 31.21
N TYR A 764 8.05 17.84 30.54
CA TYR A 764 7.99 19.29 30.64
C TYR A 764 7.56 19.88 29.32
N VAL A 765 6.57 20.79 29.36
CA VAL A 765 6.11 21.55 28.19
C VAL A 765 6.33 23.03 28.46
N LYS A 766 7.03 23.70 27.55
CA LYS A 766 7.33 25.13 27.61
C LYS A 766 6.58 25.86 26.51
N LEU A 767 5.75 26.83 26.89
CA LEU A 767 5.18 27.81 25.95
C LEU A 767 6.04 29.07 26.00
N ASN A 768 6.51 29.55 24.85
CA ASN A 768 7.27 30.79 24.72
C ASN A 768 6.61 31.70 23.69
N VAL A 769 5.94 32.75 24.15
CA VAL A 769 5.27 33.74 23.30
C VAL A 769 6.22 34.88 23.02
N THR A 770 6.49 35.17 21.75
CA THR A 770 7.50 36.13 21.29
C THR A 770 6.91 37.40 20.67
N GLY A 771 5.62 37.41 20.31
CA GLY A 771 4.98 38.58 19.73
C GLY A 771 3.46 38.50 19.65
N SER A 772 2.83 39.60 19.25
CA SER A 772 1.40 39.68 19.00
C SER A 772 1.07 40.68 17.89
N THR A 773 -0.03 40.45 17.16
CA THR A 773 -0.53 41.36 16.11
C THR A 773 -1.12 42.66 16.66
N ALA A 774 -1.37 42.74 17.98
CA ALA A 774 -1.87 43.93 18.65
C ALA A 774 -1.05 44.29 19.90
N SER A 775 -0.96 45.59 20.18
CA SER A 775 -0.28 46.12 21.37
C SER A 775 -1.05 45.80 22.65
N GLY A 776 -0.37 45.32 23.68
CA GLY A 776 -0.95 45.06 25.00
C GLY A 776 -0.21 43.97 25.77
N ALA A 777 -0.49 43.83 27.06
CA ALA A 777 0.05 42.74 27.88
C ALA A 777 -0.49 41.38 27.40
N LEU A 778 0.33 40.33 27.47
CA LEU A 778 -0.12 38.96 27.20
C LEU A 778 -1.13 38.51 28.27
N SER A 779 -2.19 37.82 27.86
CA SER A 779 -3.14 37.19 28.77
C SER A 779 -3.61 35.86 28.16
N ILE A 780 -3.61 34.82 28.99
CA ILE A 780 -3.89 33.43 28.59
C ILE A 780 -4.89 32.84 29.59
N ASN A 781 -6.00 32.29 29.10
CA ASN A 781 -7.04 31.65 29.89
C ASN A 781 -6.71 30.18 30.23
N GLY A 782 -5.92 29.49 29.40
CA GLY A 782 -5.62 28.07 29.62
C GLY A 782 -4.59 27.48 28.66
N ILE A 783 -3.95 26.40 29.09
CA ILE A 783 -3.03 25.57 28.31
C ILE A 783 -3.36 24.09 28.57
N ASN A 784 -4.00 23.46 27.58
CA ASN A 784 -4.35 22.05 27.64
C ASN A 784 -3.28 21.24 26.90
N VAL A 785 -2.45 20.49 27.63
CA VAL A 785 -1.47 19.57 27.03
C VAL A 785 -2.11 18.20 26.91
N TYR A 786 -2.16 17.66 25.70
CA TYR A 786 -2.75 16.37 25.42
C TYR A 786 -1.69 15.29 25.36
N ALA A 787 -1.93 14.18 26.07
CA ALA A 787 -1.20 12.94 25.86
C ALA A 787 -1.90 12.12 24.77
N ASP A 788 -1.13 11.49 23.89
CA ASP A 788 -1.61 10.38 23.09
C ASP A 788 -1.73 9.12 23.96
N ALA A 789 -0.68 8.83 24.74
CA ALA A 789 -0.61 7.61 25.55
C ALA A 789 0.40 7.72 26.72
N LEU A 790 0.24 6.85 27.73
CA LEU A 790 1.32 6.49 28.67
C LEU A 790 2.38 5.63 27.98
N TYR A 791 1.94 4.77 27.06
CA TYR A 791 2.80 3.91 26.26
C TYR A 791 2.13 3.69 24.92
N LYS A 792 2.91 3.82 23.87
CA LYS A 792 2.49 3.56 22.51
C LYS A 792 3.63 2.86 21.80
N ASN A 793 3.29 1.82 21.05
CA ASN A 793 4.27 1.14 20.25
C ASN A 793 3.57 0.57 19.00
N SER A 794 3.92 1.14 17.85
CA SER A 794 3.53 0.65 16.53
C SER A 794 4.64 -0.13 15.83
N PHE A 795 5.80 -0.31 16.48
CA PHE A 795 6.97 -1.02 15.97
C PHE A 795 7.56 -0.50 14.65
N GLU A 796 7.06 0.61 14.10
CA GLU A 796 7.50 1.17 12.82
C GLU A 796 8.92 1.77 12.89
N THR A 797 9.39 2.12 14.09
CA THR A 797 10.73 2.72 14.27
C THR A 797 11.68 1.79 15.03
N ALA A 798 12.99 1.89 14.74
CA ALA A 798 14.01 1.10 15.46
C ALA A 798 14.01 1.36 16.98
N GLU A 799 13.61 2.55 17.43
CA GLU A 799 13.45 2.87 18.86
C GLU A 799 12.31 2.04 19.45
N GLU A 800 11.13 2.05 18.83
CA GLU A 800 9.97 1.24 19.23
C GLU A 800 10.27 -0.26 19.22
N GLN A 801 11.00 -0.75 18.22
CA GLN A 801 11.39 -2.15 18.13
C GLN A 801 12.35 -2.57 19.25
N ALA A 802 13.28 -1.69 19.65
CA ALA A 802 14.21 -1.95 20.74
C ALA A 802 13.50 -2.05 22.10
N GLU A 803 12.38 -1.35 22.30
CA GLU A 803 11.59 -1.43 23.54
C GLU A 803 11.04 -2.83 23.81
N VAL A 804 10.84 -3.66 22.78
CA VAL A 804 10.39 -5.05 22.95
C VAL A 804 11.37 -5.82 23.83
N GLU A 805 12.68 -5.53 23.74
CA GLU A 805 13.70 -6.15 24.60
C GLU A 805 13.64 -5.70 26.05
N GLU A 806 13.06 -4.54 26.31
CA GLU A 806 12.88 -4.04 27.67
C GLU A 806 11.70 -4.70 28.39
N TRP A 807 10.75 -5.31 27.67
CA TRP A 807 9.56 -5.91 28.28
C TRP A 807 9.90 -7.02 29.28
N ASN A 808 9.08 -7.14 30.33
CA ASN A 808 9.19 -8.24 31.28
C ASN A 808 8.45 -9.46 30.69
N LYS A 809 9.21 -10.29 29.99
CA LYS A 809 8.75 -11.48 29.26
C LYS A 809 8.75 -12.70 30.19
N LYS A 810 7.60 -13.33 30.40
CA LYS A 810 7.49 -14.61 31.13
C LYS A 810 6.94 -15.69 30.21
N GLY A 811 7.65 -16.82 30.14
CA GLY A 811 7.32 -17.95 29.28
C GLY A 811 7.34 -19.31 29.98
N ASN A 812 7.23 -20.35 29.16
CA ASN A 812 7.16 -21.75 29.55
C ASN A 812 8.33 -22.18 30.47
N SER A 813 8.01 -22.96 31.51
CA SER A 813 8.96 -23.75 32.33
C SER A 813 10.26 -23.03 32.73
N LYS A 814 10.15 -21.79 33.23
CA LYS A 814 11.26 -20.95 33.72
C LYS A 814 12.28 -20.49 32.65
N LYS A 815 11.97 -20.63 31.36
CA LYS A 815 12.72 -19.96 30.26
C LYS A 815 12.04 -18.63 29.90
N GLN A 816 12.82 -17.62 29.51
CA GLN A 816 12.27 -16.37 28.98
C GLN A 816 11.46 -16.67 27.71
N ALA A 817 10.23 -16.16 27.61
CA ALA A 817 9.46 -16.19 26.37
C ALA A 817 10.14 -15.32 25.31
N ARG A 818 10.13 -15.77 24.06
CA ARG A 818 10.64 -14.98 22.94
C ARG A 818 9.46 -14.24 22.28
N TRP A 819 9.57 -12.92 22.25
CA TRP A 819 8.70 -12.02 21.50
C TRP A 819 9.57 -11.41 20.42
N LEU A 820 9.12 -11.49 19.17
CA LEU A 820 9.88 -11.09 17.99
C LEU A 820 9.16 -9.95 17.29
N THR A 821 9.92 -8.94 16.91
CA THR A 821 9.47 -7.95 15.94
C THR A 821 9.54 -8.56 14.55
N VAL A 822 8.45 -8.48 13.80
CA VAL A 822 8.34 -9.00 12.43
C VAL A 822 7.80 -7.88 11.55
N THR A 823 8.52 -7.56 10.48
CA THR A 823 8.04 -6.64 9.45
C THR A 823 7.33 -7.44 8.38
N ASP A 824 6.08 -7.10 8.10
CA ASP A 824 5.34 -7.66 6.98
C ASP A 824 6.05 -7.26 5.68
N SER A 825 6.53 -8.24 4.91
CA SER A 825 7.18 -7.99 3.64
C SER A 825 6.24 -7.42 2.57
N VAL A 826 4.92 -7.49 2.80
CA VAL A 826 3.85 -7.05 1.88
C VAL A 826 3.40 -5.62 2.15
N TYR A 827 3.16 -5.28 3.42
CA TYR A 827 2.62 -3.97 3.79
C TYR A 827 3.68 -3.02 4.36
N GLY A 828 4.84 -3.53 4.75
CA GLY A 828 5.88 -2.77 5.45
C GLY A 828 5.57 -2.55 6.94
N ASP A 829 4.32 -2.81 7.36
CA ASP A 829 3.89 -2.70 8.75
C ASP A 829 4.71 -3.64 9.62
N THR A 830 5.19 -3.12 10.74
CA THR A 830 5.95 -3.91 11.69
C THR A 830 5.08 -4.25 12.90
N TYR A 831 5.07 -5.51 13.32
CA TYR A 831 4.28 -5.98 14.46
C TYR A 831 5.13 -6.85 15.39
N VAL A 832 4.63 -7.09 16.60
CA VAL A 832 5.26 -8.04 17.52
C VAL A 832 4.51 -9.37 17.50
N MET A 833 5.25 -10.48 17.56
CA MET A 833 4.71 -11.83 17.55
C MET A 833 5.29 -12.66 18.70
N SER A 834 4.44 -13.45 19.37
CA SER A 834 4.90 -14.44 20.35
C SER A 834 5.49 -15.67 19.65
N GLU A 835 6.74 -16.05 19.94
CA GLU A 835 7.39 -17.25 19.38
C GLU A 835 7.05 -18.50 20.25
N GLY A 836 6.36 -19.49 19.67
CA GLY A 836 6.38 -20.88 20.16
C GLY A 836 5.29 -21.33 21.14
N ALA A 837 4.01 -21.08 20.89
CA ALA A 837 2.92 -21.77 21.61
C ALA A 837 2.53 -23.10 20.90
N SER A 838 3.44 -24.07 20.80
CA SER A 838 3.04 -25.43 20.43
C SER A 838 2.30 -26.08 21.60
N VAL A 839 0.97 -26.20 21.53
CA VAL A 839 0.09 -27.09 22.34
C VAL A 839 0.38 -27.16 23.85
N SER A 840 0.90 -26.08 24.44
CA SER A 840 1.41 -26.05 25.82
C SER A 840 0.40 -25.39 26.75
N GLU A 841 0.08 -26.02 27.89
CA GLU A 841 -0.89 -25.55 28.90
C GLU A 841 -0.43 -24.30 29.71
N THR A 842 0.52 -23.49 29.24
CA THR A 842 1.03 -22.33 30.00
C THR A 842 1.09 -21.08 29.12
N PRO A 843 0.39 -19.99 29.48
CA PRO A 843 0.33 -18.77 28.68
C PRO A 843 1.68 -18.04 28.64
N VAL A 844 1.93 -17.38 27.51
CA VAL A 844 3.05 -16.46 27.29
C VAL A 844 2.56 -15.04 27.55
N VAL A 845 3.29 -14.30 28.39
CA VAL A 845 2.94 -12.91 28.73
C VAL A 845 4.12 -11.97 28.56
N ALA A 846 3.83 -10.76 28.09
CA ALA A 846 4.75 -9.62 28.08
C ALA A 846 4.14 -8.49 28.90
N ILE A 847 4.83 -8.05 29.95
CA ILE A 847 4.41 -6.92 30.78
C ILE A 847 5.31 -5.73 30.45
N PHE A 848 4.71 -4.60 30.10
CA PHE A 848 5.46 -3.41 29.75
C PHE A 848 6.24 -2.90 30.97
N THR A 849 7.53 -2.64 30.78
CA THR A 849 8.45 -2.38 31.91
C THR A 849 8.41 -0.96 32.42
N ASP A 850 7.71 -0.05 31.74
CA ASP A 850 7.63 1.36 32.11
C ASP A 850 7.38 1.50 33.62
N ALA A 851 8.39 2.04 34.31
CA ALA A 851 8.42 2.18 35.75
C ALA A 851 7.27 3.07 36.27
N GLN A 852 6.73 3.93 35.40
CA GLN A 852 5.71 4.92 35.71
C GLN A 852 4.27 4.35 35.60
N MET A 853 4.08 3.16 35.00
CA MET A 853 2.78 2.47 34.98
C MET A 853 2.42 1.78 36.30
N LYS A 854 3.41 1.47 37.14
CA LYS A 854 3.26 0.60 38.32
C LYS A 854 2.16 1.04 39.28
N ASP A 855 1.92 2.35 39.38
CA ASP A 855 0.95 2.95 40.30
C ASP A 855 -0.30 3.49 39.60
N THR A 856 -0.47 3.21 38.30
CA THR A 856 -1.65 3.68 37.55
C THR A 856 -2.88 2.88 37.97
N ARG A 857 -3.88 3.59 38.48
CA ARG A 857 -5.15 3.02 38.96
C ARG A 857 -6.15 2.88 37.83
N ASP A 858 -6.36 3.99 37.15
CA ASP A 858 -7.35 4.12 36.08
C ASP A 858 -6.63 4.20 34.74
N LEU A 859 -6.82 3.18 33.91
CA LEU A 859 -6.11 3.04 32.64
C LEU A 859 -6.93 2.27 31.63
N GLY A 860 -6.74 2.62 30.37
CA GLY A 860 -7.19 1.83 29.23
C GLY A 860 -6.00 1.23 28.52
N MET A 861 -6.21 0.03 27.99
CA MET A 861 -5.28 -0.61 27.09
C MET A 861 -6.02 -1.00 25.82
N GLU A 862 -5.37 -0.78 24.69
CA GLU A 862 -5.85 -1.13 23.36
C GLU A 862 -4.70 -1.76 22.57
N ALA A 863 -5.01 -2.77 21.75
CA ALA A 863 -4.08 -3.30 20.77
C ALA A 863 -4.86 -3.96 19.63
N ARG A 864 -4.30 -3.88 18.42
CA ARG A 864 -4.71 -4.73 17.31
C ARG A 864 -4.05 -6.08 17.44
N LEU A 865 -4.80 -7.14 17.14
CA LEU A 865 -4.29 -8.51 17.21
C LEU A 865 -4.95 -9.42 16.18
N LYS A 866 -4.20 -10.46 15.78
CA LYS A 866 -4.68 -11.57 14.94
C LYS A 866 -3.85 -12.83 15.15
N LEU A 867 -4.35 -13.97 14.68
CA LEU A 867 -3.61 -15.23 14.66
C LEU A 867 -2.59 -15.27 13.49
N ALA A 868 -1.40 -15.80 13.74
CA ALA A 868 -0.28 -15.70 12.80
C ALA A 868 -0.33 -16.67 11.59
N ALA A 869 -0.96 -17.84 11.70
CA ALA A 869 -1.17 -18.82 10.61
C ALA A 869 -2.06 -19.99 11.10
N SER A 870 -2.45 -20.88 10.17
CA SER A 870 -3.36 -22.01 10.39
C SER A 870 -3.07 -22.81 11.65
N LEU A 871 -4.09 -22.96 12.49
CA LEU A 871 -4.08 -23.76 13.71
C LEU A 871 -3.82 -25.24 13.41
N GLU A 872 -2.67 -25.78 13.79
CA GLU A 872 -2.55 -27.23 14.03
C GLU A 872 -3.24 -27.57 15.38
N GLY A 873 -4.58 -27.51 15.43
CA GLY A 873 -5.38 -28.03 16.54
C GLY A 873 -6.13 -27.01 17.43
N SER A 874 -7.38 -26.73 17.06
CA SER A 874 -8.59 -26.57 17.90
C SER A 874 -8.73 -25.56 19.06
N SER A 875 -7.77 -24.73 19.47
CA SER A 875 -8.04 -23.58 20.40
C SER A 875 -6.95 -22.50 20.41
N ALA A 876 -7.32 -21.23 20.63
CA ALA A 876 -6.38 -20.12 20.80
C ALA A 876 -6.92 -19.06 21.78
N GLU A 877 -6.03 -18.46 22.59
CA GLU A 877 -6.34 -17.28 23.42
C GLU A 877 -5.40 -16.12 23.10
N MET A 878 -5.96 -14.93 22.90
CA MET A 878 -5.20 -13.70 22.60
C MET A 878 -5.83 -12.49 23.26
N GLY A 879 -5.04 -11.72 24.01
CA GLY A 879 -5.64 -10.62 24.76
C GLY A 879 -4.70 -9.70 25.53
N LEU A 880 -5.35 -8.81 26.29
CA LEU A 880 -4.76 -7.69 27.00
C LEU A 880 -4.72 -7.97 28.50
N LEU A 881 -3.71 -7.44 29.18
CA LEU A 881 -3.51 -7.50 30.62
C LEU A 881 -3.58 -6.07 31.18
N VAL A 882 -4.33 -5.87 32.28
CA VAL A 882 -4.33 -4.60 33.03
C VAL A 882 -4.19 -4.86 34.53
N ARG A 883 -3.71 -3.84 35.25
CA ARG A 883 -3.46 -3.87 36.70
C ARG A 883 -2.60 -5.05 37.13
N THR A 884 -1.58 -5.36 36.34
CA THR A 884 -0.63 -6.43 36.63
C THR A 884 0.25 -6.04 37.82
N ALA A 885 0.11 -6.78 38.93
CA ALA A 885 0.73 -6.51 40.22
C ALA A 885 1.79 -7.55 40.60
N ASN A 886 2.51 -7.31 41.71
CA ASN A 886 3.51 -8.23 42.25
C ASN A 886 2.90 -9.62 42.52
N GLY A 887 3.62 -10.69 42.16
CA GLY A 887 3.18 -12.08 42.35
C GLY A 887 2.34 -12.67 41.20
N GLY A 888 2.20 -11.95 40.08
CA GLY A 888 1.56 -12.44 38.85
C GLY A 888 0.07 -12.14 38.73
N LYS A 889 -0.53 -11.43 39.68
CA LYS A 889 -1.96 -11.07 39.66
C LYS A 889 -2.27 -10.03 38.59
N HIS A 890 -3.37 -10.20 37.86
CA HIS A 890 -3.81 -9.27 36.81
C HIS A 890 -5.29 -9.49 36.46
N TYR A 891 -5.91 -8.51 35.83
CA TYR A 891 -7.10 -8.73 35.00
C TYR A 891 -6.65 -8.99 33.56
N PHE A 892 -7.40 -9.82 32.85
CA PHE A 892 -7.14 -10.06 31.44
C PHE A 892 -8.42 -10.22 30.65
N PHE A 893 -8.41 -9.62 29.46
CA PHE A 893 -9.52 -9.62 28.51
C PHE A 893 -9.00 -10.17 27.20
N TYR A 894 -9.59 -11.27 26.73
CA TYR A 894 -9.04 -12.04 25.61
C TYR A 894 -10.13 -12.62 24.71
N LEU A 895 -9.78 -12.77 23.44
CA LEU A 895 -10.53 -13.61 22.50
C LEU A 895 -10.15 -15.06 22.73
N GLU A 896 -11.17 -15.90 22.87
CA GLU A 896 -11.07 -17.35 22.92
C GLU A 896 -11.66 -17.90 21.62
N HIS A 897 -10.82 -18.52 20.79
CA HIS A 897 -11.25 -19.23 19.60
C HIS A 897 -11.20 -20.74 19.85
N SER A 898 -12.26 -21.45 19.46
CA SER A 898 -12.39 -22.90 19.62
C SER A 898 -13.23 -23.49 18.47
N THR A 899 -13.34 -24.82 18.43
CA THR A 899 -14.25 -25.50 17.47
C THR A 899 -15.73 -25.16 17.67
N SER A 900 -16.12 -24.62 18.83
CA SER A 900 -17.50 -24.21 19.13
C SER A 900 -17.81 -22.76 18.73
N GLY A 901 -16.82 -21.99 18.26
CA GLY A 901 -16.97 -20.58 17.94
C GLY A 901 -15.92 -19.71 18.62
N THR A 902 -16.05 -18.40 18.42
CA THR A 902 -15.19 -17.39 19.02
C THR A 902 -16.00 -16.57 20.02
N ARG A 903 -15.46 -16.39 21.22
CA ARG A 903 -16.04 -15.52 22.25
C ARG A 903 -14.98 -14.62 22.86
N VAL A 904 -15.42 -13.60 23.59
CA VAL A 904 -14.54 -12.76 24.40
C VAL A 904 -14.78 -13.01 25.87
N VAL A 905 -13.71 -13.01 26.67
CA VAL A 905 -13.74 -13.38 28.08
C VAL A 905 -12.95 -12.36 28.91
N LEU A 906 -13.52 -11.94 30.05
CA LEU A 906 -12.87 -11.13 31.06
C LEU A 906 -12.61 -11.98 32.31
N ASN A 907 -11.34 -12.11 32.69
CA ASN A 907 -10.91 -12.93 33.82
C ASN A 907 -10.06 -12.13 34.82
N ARG A 908 -9.98 -12.68 36.04
CA ARG A 908 -9.01 -12.29 37.08
C ARG A 908 -8.08 -13.46 37.42
N HIS A 909 -6.79 -13.15 37.54
CA HIS A 909 -5.77 -14.11 37.96
C HIS A 909 -5.28 -13.82 39.39
N HIS A 910 -5.28 -14.84 40.26
CA HIS A 910 -5.09 -14.65 41.71
C HIS A 910 -3.67 -14.87 42.25
N SER A 911 -2.76 -15.59 41.56
CA SER A 911 -1.30 -15.71 41.81
C SER A 911 -0.71 -16.89 41.01
N ASN A 912 0.64 -17.03 40.96
CA ASN A 912 1.36 -18.12 40.25
C ASN A 912 0.73 -19.54 40.45
N GLY A 913 -0.12 -19.96 39.50
CA GLY A 913 -0.84 -21.25 39.41
C GLY A 913 -2.08 -21.14 38.50
N ASN A 914 -2.77 -22.24 38.15
CA ASN A 914 -3.99 -22.24 37.31
C ASN A 914 -5.26 -21.81 38.10
N ASN A 915 -5.23 -20.63 38.72
CA ASN A 915 -6.36 -20.06 39.47
C ASN A 915 -6.88 -18.80 38.77
N GLU A 916 -7.56 -19.01 37.64
CA GLU A 916 -8.24 -17.98 36.86
C GLU A 916 -9.75 -17.99 37.19
N GLU A 917 -10.34 -16.81 37.33
CA GLU A 917 -11.77 -16.62 37.61
C GLU A 917 -12.41 -15.81 36.49
N GLU A 918 -13.41 -16.39 35.83
CA GLU A 918 -14.22 -15.69 34.83
C GLU A 918 -15.16 -14.70 35.50
N LEU A 919 -15.02 -13.43 35.14
CA LEU A 919 -15.85 -12.31 35.60
C LEU A 919 -17.00 -12.03 34.62
N GLY A 920 -16.80 -12.36 33.34
CA GLY A 920 -17.83 -12.29 32.31
C GLY A 920 -17.33 -12.78 30.95
N SER A 921 -18.27 -13.11 30.05
CA SER A 921 -18.00 -13.49 28.67
C SER A 921 -19.13 -13.08 27.73
N ALA A 922 -18.83 -12.96 26.44
CA ALA A 922 -19.81 -12.69 25.38
C ALA A 922 -19.41 -13.40 24.07
N GLU A 923 -20.38 -14.04 23.41
CA GLU A 923 -20.18 -14.70 22.11
C GLU A 923 -20.02 -13.67 20.98
N LEU A 924 -19.15 -13.96 20.01
CA LEU A 924 -19.01 -13.16 18.79
C LEU A 924 -19.79 -13.78 17.61
N PRO A 925 -20.17 -12.98 16.60
CA PRO A 925 -20.88 -13.50 15.42
C PRO A 925 -20.09 -14.58 14.68
N GLU A 926 -20.78 -15.51 14.01
CA GLU A 926 -20.14 -16.54 13.17
C GLU A 926 -19.24 -15.97 12.06
N SER A 927 -19.49 -14.73 11.64
CA SER A 927 -18.68 -14.01 10.63
C SER A 927 -17.38 -13.42 11.18
N PHE A 928 -17.12 -13.52 12.50
CA PHE A 928 -15.90 -13.00 13.12
C PHE A 928 -14.72 -13.92 12.78
N ASP A 929 -13.70 -13.40 12.09
CA ASP A 929 -12.52 -14.16 11.66
C ASP A 929 -11.28 -13.83 12.50
N PRO A 930 -10.83 -14.72 13.41
CA PRO A 930 -9.67 -14.45 14.26
C PRO A 930 -8.33 -14.36 13.49
N MET A 931 -8.32 -14.66 12.19
CA MET A 931 -7.16 -14.51 11.31
C MET A 931 -7.04 -13.08 10.74
N GLU A 932 -8.08 -12.26 10.88
CA GLU A 932 -8.06 -10.85 10.50
C GLU A 932 -7.66 -9.96 11.69
N TRP A 933 -7.22 -8.73 11.40
CA TRP A 933 -6.87 -7.76 12.44
C TRP A 933 -8.11 -7.25 13.16
N HIS A 934 -8.15 -7.46 14.47
CA HIS A 934 -9.20 -6.95 15.35
C HIS A 934 -8.62 -6.08 16.46
N THR A 935 -9.37 -5.06 16.87
CA THR A 935 -8.97 -4.19 17.98
C THR A 935 -9.63 -4.66 19.26
N LEU A 936 -8.81 -5.06 20.25
CA LEU A 936 -9.28 -5.26 21.61
C LEU A 936 -9.01 -4.01 22.44
N LYS A 937 -9.96 -3.68 23.33
CA LYS A 937 -9.82 -2.59 24.30
C LYS A 937 -10.32 -3.05 25.67
N LEU A 938 -9.53 -2.79 26.71
CA LEU A 938 -9.88 -3.04 28.11
C LEU A 938 -9.64 -1.77 28.94
N GLU A 939 -10.71 -1.26 29.55
CA GLU A 939 -10.68 -0.11 30.46
C GLU A 939 -10.86 -0.59 31.90
N ALA A 940 -10.03 -0.07 32.80
CA ALA A 940 -10.15 -0.30 34.24
C ALA A 940 -10.28 1.05 34.95
N VAL A 941 -11.46 1.37 35.49
CA VAL A 941 -11.77 2.65 36.15
C VAL A 941 -12.39 2.38 37.51
N GLY A 942 -11.72 2.80 38.59
CA GLY A 942 -12.13 2.45 39.95
C GLY A 942 -12.22 0.94 40.12
N ASP A 943 -13.39 0.43 40.51
CA ASP A 943 -13.65 -1.01 40.64
C ASP A 943 -14.31 -1.60 39.37
N ARG A 944 -14.53 -0.79 38.32
CA ARG A 944 -15.20 -1.18 37.07
C ARG A 944 -14.19 -1.56 35.98
N LEU A 945 -14.52 -2.62 35.23
CA LEU A 945 -13.79 -3.13 34.07
C LEU A 945 -14.73 -3.15 32.87
N THR A 946 -14.28 -2.64 31.73
CA THR A 946 -15.08 -2.59 30.51
C THR A 946 -14.27 -3.10 29.32
N GLY A 947 -14.79 -4.12 28.62
CA GLY A 947 -14.13 -4.76 27.49
C GLY A 947 -14.87 -4.50 26.17
N TYR A 948 -14.11 -4.18 25.13
CA TYR A 948 -14.62 -3.90 23.78
C TYR A 948 -13.85 -4.69 22.73
N VAL A 949 -14.56 -5.06 21.66
CA VAL A 949 -13.98 -5.63 20.44
C VAL A 949 -14.46 -4.77 19.27
N ASP A 950 -13.52 -4.30 18.45
CA ASP A 950 -13.78 -3.42 17.29
C ASP A 950 -14.68 -2.21 17.64
N GLY A 951 -14.42 -1.62 18.81
CA GLY A 951 -15.17 -0.48 19.35
C GLY A 951 -16.52 -0.81 19.98
N SER A 952 -17.03 -2.03 19.82
CA SER A 952 -18.30 -2.46 20.42
C SER A 952 -18.10 -2.89 21.88
N LYS A 953 -18.87 -2.29 22.80
CA LYS A 953 -18.85 -2.69 24.22
C LYS A 953 -19.52 -4.06 24.40
N LEU A 954 -18.76 -5.04 24.87
CA LEU A 954 -19.25 -6.42 25.05
C LEU A 954 -19.34 -6.85 26.51
N ILE A 955 -18.42 -6.38 27.36
CA ILE A 955 -18.36 -6.75 28.77
C ILE A 955 -18.27 -5.51 29.64
N GLU A 956 -19.03 -5.48 30.72
CA GLU A 956 -18.90 -4.50 31.81
C GLU A 956 -19.06 -5.22 33.14
N TYR A 957 -18.09 -5.07 34.04
CA TYR A 957 -18.06 -5.77 35.33
C TYR A 957 -17.58 -4.84 36.43
N THR A 958 -18.18 -4.92 37.63
CA THR A 958 -17.72 -4.18 38.82
C THR A 958 -17.21 -5.16 39.86
N ASP A 959 -15.91 -5.12 40.18
CA ASP A 959 -15.27 -6.01 41.14
C ASP A 959 -15.44 -5.51 42.58
N THR A 960 -16.56 -5.90 43.19
CA THR A 960 -16.89 -5.51 44.57
C THR A 960 -16.17 -6.35 45.63
N THR A 961 -15.25 -7.24 45.26
CA THR A 961 -14.59 -8.16 46.20
C THR A 961 -13.40 -7.50 46.91
N ASP A 962 -12.91 -8.15 47.97
CA ASP A 962 -11.66 -7.76 48.64
C ASP A 962 -10.40 -8.19 47.87
N GLN A 963 -10.56 -8.99 46.80
CA GLN A 963 -9.47 -9.46 45.94
C GLN A 963 -9.25 -8.57 44.71
N LYS A 964 -10.01 -7.47 44.58
CA LYS A 964 -9.88 -6.53 43.47
C LYS A 964 -8.47 -5.96 43.36
N LEU A 965 -8.03 -5.74 42.13
CA LEU A 965 -6.74 -5.12 41.84
C LEU A 965 -6.97 -3.62 41.64
N ALA A 966 -6.33 -2.79 42.46
CA ALA A 966 -6.54 -1.33 42.46
C ALA A 966 -5.61 -0.57 41.50
N SER A 967 -4.45 -1.14 41.16
CA SER A 967 -3.45 -0.54 40.27
C SER A 967 -2.48 -1.58 39.74
N GLY A 968 -1.77 -1.26 38.67
CA GLY A 968 -0.67 -2.08 38.18
C GLY A 968 -0.36 -1.83 36.71
N LYS A 969 0.52 -2.66 36.16
CA LYS A 969 1.02 -2.52 34.78
C LYS A 969 0.06 -3.09 33.74
N ALA A 970 0.32 -2.75 32.48
CA ALA A 970 -0.36 -3.30 31.31
C ALA A 970 0.55 -4.30 30.57
N GLY A 971 -0.04 -5.12 29.70
CA GLY A 971 0.72 -6.13 28.96
C GLY A 971 -0.11 -6.97 27.98
N LEU A 972 0.56 -7.87 27.28
CA LEU A 972 -0.02 -8.78 26.31
C LEU A 972 0.01 -10.22 26.79
N ARG A 973 -0.96 -11.01 26.32
CA ARG A 973 -1.04 -12.45 26.56
C ARG A 973 -1.35 -13.21 25.27
N SER A 974 -0.65 -14.33 25.11
CA SER A 974 -0.91 -15.35 24.09
C SER A 974 -0.95 -16.73 24.74
N ASN A 975 -1.88 -17.58 24.33
CA ASN A 975 -1.96 -18.98 24.76
C ASN A 975 -2.41 -19.88 23.61
N LEU A 976 -1.88 -21.11 23.57
CA LEU A 976 -2.21 -22.17 22.59
C LEU A 976 -1.98 -21.87 21.10
N ALA A 977 -1.64 -20.63 20.73
CA ALA A 977 -1.32 -20.23 19.36
C ALA A 977 -0.29 -19.11 19.31
N SER A 978 0.30 -18.86 18.13
CA SER A 978 1.12 -17.67 17.93
C SER A 978 0.24 -16.49 17.51
N VAL A 979 0.39 -15.37 18.21
CA VAL A 979 -0.46 -14.19 18.05
C VAL A 979 0.42 -13.02 17.63
N GLN A 980 -0.10 -12.24 16.68
CA GLN A 980 0.49 -10.99 16.22
C GLN A 980 -0.23 -9.83 16.91
N PHE A 981 0.53 -8.84 17.37
CA PHE A 981 0.02 -7.63 17.99
C PHE A 981 0.63 -6.40 17.33
N ASP A 982 -0.21 -5.40 17.12
CA ASP A 982 0.14 -4.12 16.50
C ASP A 982 -0.64 -2.97 17.17
N GLU A 983 -0.24 -1.72 16.93
CA GLU A 983 -0.85 -0.48 17.44
C GLU A 983 -1.15 -0.55 18.95
N ILE A 984 -0.15 -0.95 19.75
CA ILE A 984 -0.33 -1.06 21.20
C ILE A 984 -0.43 0.33 21.79
N LYS A 985 -1.47 0.54 22.59
CA LYS A 985 -1.70 1.81 23.28
C LYS A 985 -2.14 1.56 24.72
N VAL A 986 -1.47 2.19 25.67
CA VAL A 986 -1.89 2.27 27.07
C VAL A 986 -2.07 3.75 27.40
N TYR A 987 -3.23 4.15 27.87
CA TYR A 987 -3.54 5.54 28.18
C TYR A 987 -4.09 5.66 29.61
N PRO A 988 -3.82 6.78 30.29
CA PRO A 988 -4.40 7.01 31.60
C PRO A 988 -5.86 7.39 31.42
N ILE A 989 -6.74 6.84 32.24
CA ILE A 989 -8.13 7.33 32.30
C ILE A 989 -8.20 8.29 33.47
N MET A 990 -8.48 9.56 33.18
CA MET A 990 -8.76 10.56 34.21
C MET A 990 -10.27 10.59 34.43
N PRO A 991 -10.79 10.07 35.56
CA PRO A 991 -12.22 10.15 35.83
C PRO A 991 -12.64 11.61 36.01
N LEU A 992 -13.65 12.04 35.24
CA LEU A 992 -14.18 13.38 35.32
C LEU A 992 -15.07 13.54 36.55
N LEU A 993 -14.98 14.70 37.21
CA LEU A 993 -15.96 15.09 38.20
C LEU A 993 -17.22 15.63 37.48
N GLY A 994 -18.40 15.30 37.99
CA GLY A 994 -19.69 15.80 37.50
C GLY A 994 -20.12 17.10 38.17
N ASP A 995 -19.92 17.21 39.48
CA ASP A 995 -20.26 18.38 40.29
C ASP A 995 -19.60 18.22 41.67
N ILE A 996 -19.31 19.32 42.35
CA ILE A 996 -19.01 19.33 43.79
C ILE A 996 -19.94 20.33 44.45
N GLN A 997 -20.68 19.87 45.45
CA GLN A 997 -21.61 20.68 46.22
C GLN A 997 -21.21 20.76 47.69
N VAL A 998 -21.35 21.94 48.28
CA VAL A 998 -21.30 22.19 49.72
C VAL A 998 -22.71 22.53 50.19
N ASN A 999 -23.26 21.75 51.12
CA ASN A 999 -24.63 21.86 51.63
C ASN A 999 -25.69 21.87 50.51
N GLY A 1000 -25.47 21.09 49.44
CA GLY A 1000 -26.37 20.98 48.30
C GLY A 1000 -26.29 22.13 47.28
N GLN A 1001 -25.30 23.01 47.38
CA GLN A 1001 -25.00 24.04 46.38
C GLN A 1001 -23.67 23.79 45.71
N SER A 1002 -23.65 23.79 44.37
CA SER A 1002 -22.44 23.66 43.57
C SER A 1002 -21.43 24.76 43.89
N ILE A 1003 -20.15 24.42 43.89
CA ILE A 1003 -19.06 25.36 44.15
C ILE A 1003 -18.85 26.27 42.93
N GLU A 1004 -18.43 27.52 43.16
CA GLU A 1004 -17.95 28.38 42.07
C GLU A 1004 -16.58 27.91 41.57
N GLY A 1005 -16.34 28.04 40.25
CA GLY A 1005 -15.08 27.60 39.61
C GLY A 1005 -14.96 26.09 39.43
N PHE A 1006 -16.07 25.36 39.38
CA PHE A 1006 -16.07 23.92 39.10
C PHE A 1006 -15.70 23.63 37.63
N SER A 1007 -14.68 22.79 37.44
CA SER A 1007 -14.26 22.18 36.18
C SER A 1007 -14.24 20.65 36.28
N PRO A 1008 -14.90 19.92 35.35
CA PRO A 1008 -14.93 18.46 35.37
C PRO A 1008 -13.55 17.81 35.18
N TYR A 1009 -12.56 18.59 34.71
CA TYR A 1009 -11.20 18.15 34.42
C TYR A 1009 -10.22 18.27 35.60
N ILE A 1010 -10.62 18.97 36.67
CA ILE A 1010 -9.85 19.04 37.92
C ILE A 1010 -10.26 17.85 38.79
N SER A 1011 -9.32 17.01 39.22
CA SER A 1011 -9.61 15.86 40.10
C SER A 1011 -9.44 16.16 41.61
N ARG A 1012 -9.05 17.40 41.97
CA ARG A 1012 -8.83 17.82 43.37
C ARG A 1012 -9.26 19.26 43.63
N TYR A 1013 -10.12 19.45 44.63
CA TYR A 1013 -10.61 20.76 45.05
C TYR A 1013 -10.25 21.07 46.50
N SER A 1014 -9.92 22.34 46.75
CA SER A 1014 -9.82 22.90 48.11
C SER A 1014 -11.06 23.74 48.38
N LEU A 1015 -11.93 23.27 49.28
CA LEU A 1015 -13.21 23.90 49.56
C LEU A 1015 -13.10 24.78 50.81
N LYS A 1016 -13.55 26.04 50.71
CA LYS A 1016 -13.79 26.88 51.90
C LYS A 1016 -15.23 26.65 52.36
N LEU A 1017 -15.39 26.10 53.57
CA LEU A 1017 -16.71 25.90 54.15
C LEU A 1017 -17.29 27.25 54.61
N PRO A 1018 -18.59 27.52 54.37
CA PRO A 1018 -19.21 28.77 54.79
C PRO A 1018 -19.21 28.89 56.32
N VAL A 1019 -18.65 29.98 56.84
CA VAL A 1019 -18.62 30.28 58.28
C VAL A 1019 -19.96 30.90 58.67
N ALA A 1020 -21.01 30.10 58.88
CA ALA A 1020 -22.17 30.47 59.72
C ALA A 1020 -23.18 29.33 59.96
N GLN A 1021 -23.44 29.08 61.25
CA GLN A 1021 -24.61 28.49 61.93
C GLN A 1021 -24.75 26.96 62.11
N SER A 1022 -23.89 26.10 61.56
CA SER A 1022 -23.78 24.71 62.03
C SER A 1022 -22.33 24.24 62.10
N ASP A 1023 -22.00 23.45 63.13
CA ASP A 1023 -20.68 22.80 63.31
C ASP A 1023 -20.44 21.67 62.28
N THR A 1024 -21.30 21.54 61.26
CA THR A 1024 -21.28 20.50 60.24
C THR A 1024 -21.59 21.09 58.85
N ALA A 1025 -20.87 20.62 57.84
CA ALA A 1025 -21.13 20.89 56.43
C ALA A 1025 -21.12 19.57 55.64
N THR A 1026 -22.05 19.39 54.72
CA THR A 1026 -22.11 18.22 53.84
C THR A 1026 -21.43 18.54 52.52
N VAL A 1027 -20.41 17.76 52.15
CA VAL A 1027 -19.75 17.86 50.85
C VAL A 1027 -20.14 16.65 50.03
N THR A 1028 -20.76 16.87 48.86
CA THR A 1028 -21.09 15.80 47.90
C THR A 1028 -20.36 16.06 46.60
N ALA A 1029 -19.90 15.00 45.94
CA ALA A 1029 -19.35 15.09 44.61
C ALA A 1029 -20.00 14.03 43.73
N SER A 1030 -20.40 14.42 42.52
CA SER A 1030 -20.77 13.47 41.47
C SER A 1030 -19.55 13.22 40.59
N VAL A 1031 -19.42 12.02 40.08
CA VAL A 1031 -18.26 11.53 39.32
C VAL A 1031 -18.77 10.70 38.16
N TYR A 1032 -18.17 10.87 36.99
CA TYR A 1032 -18.52 10.08 35.81
C TYR A 1032 -17.86 8.68 35.91
N ASP A 1033 -18.38 7.76 35.10
CA ASP A 1033 -17.74 6.46 34.82
C ASP A 1033 -17.50 5.52 36.01
N GLY A 1034 -18.28 5.68 37.09
CA GLY A 1034 -18.24 4.78 38.25
C GLY A 1034 -17.05 5.03 39.19
N ALA A 1035 -16.36 6.15 39.04
CA ALA A 1035 -15.30 6.56 39.96
C ALA A 1035 -15.86 6.91 41.36
N HIS A 1036 -14.98 7.22 42.32
CA HIS A 1036 -15.35 7.63 43.67
C HIS A 1036 -14.60 8.91 44.08
N ALA A 1037 -15.33 9.87 44.64
CA ALA A 1037 -14.75 11.04 45.28
C ALA A 1037 -14.50 10.78 46.78
N ARG A 1038 -13.39 11.28 47.31
CA ARG A 1038 -13.08 11.22 48.75
C ARG A 1038 -12.87 12.63 49.29
N VAL A 1039 -13.43 12.91 50.47
CA VAL A 1039 -13.28 14.17 51.18
C VAL A 1039 -12.35 13.95 52.37
N HIS A 1040 -11.31 14.78 52.49
CA HIS A 1040 -10.38 14.76 53.62
C HIS A 1040 -10.40 16.14 54.32
N PRO A 1041 -10.45 16.21 55.67
CA PRO A 1041 -10.23 17.47 56.39
C PRO A 1041 -8.80 17.96 56.13
N SER A 1042 -8.58 19.27 55.94
CA SER A 1042 -7.21 19.80 55.87
C SER A 1042 -6.57 19.75 57.25
N GLU A 1043 -5.28 19.44 57.32
CA GLU A 1043 -4.52 19.31 58.58
C GLU A 1043 -4.41 20.63 59.39
N GLU A 1044 -4.97 21.74 58.89
CA GLU A 1044 -4.86 23.08 59.50
C GLU A 1044 -6.10 23.57 60.26
N ALA A 1045 -7.16 22.77 60.46
CA ALA A 1045 -8.29 23.22 61.28
C ALA A 1045 -8.82 22.14 62.24
N SER A 1046 -8.60 22.38 63.53
CA SER A 1046 -9.24 21.67 64.63
C SER A 1046 -10.75 21.97 64.67
N VAL A 1047 -11.58 21.11 64.09
CA VAL A 1047 -13.00 21.02 64.46
C VAL A 1047 -13.39 19.53 64.54
N PRO A 1048 -13.95 19.05 65.67
CA PRO A 1048 -14.37 17.67 65.81
C PRO A 1048 -15.67 17.43 65.02
N LEU A 1049 -15.64 16.55 64.01
CA LEU A 1049 -16.84 16.07 63.32
C LEU A 1049 -17.43 14.88 64.11
N GLY A 1050 -18.69 15.01 64.54
CA GLY A 1050 -19.51 13.90 65.01
C GLY A 1050 -19.93 13.02 63.84
N VAL A 1051 -19.90 11.70 64.08
CA VAL A 1051 -20.13 10.57 63.14
C VAL A 1051 -21.41 10.69 62.33
#